data_AF-A0A7X7NCF5-F1
#
_entry.id   AF-A0A7X7NCF5-F1
#
_cell.length_a   1.000
_cell.length_b   1.000
_cell.length_c   1.000
_cell.angle_alpha   90.00
_cell.angle_beta   90.00
_cell.angle_gamma   90.00
#
_symmetry.space_group_name_H-M   'P 1'
#
loop_
_entity.id
_entity.type
_entity.pdbx_description
1 polymer ?
#
loop_
_entity_poly.entity_id
_entity_poly.type
_entity_poly.pdbx_seq_one_letter_code
_entity_poly.pdbx_strand_id
1 'polypeptide(L)'
;MRRSIAFAVVILATQICLGQVLRWDFDTGMEEWLGNGDVKELRAEGGSLKGYTRGIDPSLQQLGLNFKPSLLSGVRFRIKTDNPGGGQVFFTETNEGRYEGYSEEKSIRFRMSGGNQWEVITVKPNWCFFPQIIKLRLDLANQQKFEIDWIEVFEEDQGVLSTETSWAFKDNKHPAWSTDDDGAHLSPVLKIDPGKTPFVVATVRCHRRARAQYHWKSEMSTGALRERCIMPGDGKWHKYTFLATAILEEWKGELSQISLRIVSEDDTPYELASIEMLPECPSGPDVLLCSFGAQDYPVRVGKPNSVLLHFRNNADDTLSCDVKVRVKSGEGVELVRDGKPYSGESVLAGGYDTRSVFFDVVSKQAQTVVLTADFIQGEKVFYSVDSLPIVMTPVPTLHAGATYVPEPKPAKTDYLIGSYYFPGYGKGCSYHGSVLQEWPMLVNSNPWTKPALGYYDESRPEVVDWQIKWALEHGVNFFLVDWYWDAGENYLEHWIDAFQQAKYRSGFKWAVMWANHNRPGSHTKEDWIAVVNRWIGKYFNTDEYLQMDGKPVVFIWDTANLRRDLGGSEAAAEMLALADKMVREAGLKGVTFWAMNATNVDTLKSEGYVGHTSYHWWSDAALTSRDQSFFSFDAIADRAAKTWTAREKLCLDAGMKYLPVVDTGWDGRPRHALNTIIIYNRTGETFKKKLVEAKKWLDQRGQNMLLLAPWNEWTEGSYIEPCSDFGFDMLRAIRDVFCQETGPSDDTCPPDLGLGPYGERPPMNSLKPYSTQMSWIFAGAEDKQGWRPASWGPGKDDAPNVTKDGLTFVTVGNDPIVYSPTLSLPCAKYDRVEIAMSVSPVIKPGETHLEVFWATSFFPINAKASMHCLIEGDSEMHTYVLPLSEHPHWAGRVTRFRIDPVALPGKRVTIKSIRFLTPGE
;
A
#
# COMPACT_ATOMS: atom_id res chain seq x y z
N MET A 1 0.21 34.48 43.84
CA MET A 1 0.73 35.79 44.30
C MET A 1 1.88 36.18 43.37
N ARG A 2 1.80 37.37 42.78
CA ARG A 2 2.62 37.89 41.67
C ARG A 2 4.12 37.93 42.00
N ARG A 3 4.99 37.57 41.04
CA ARG A 3 6.27 38.25 40.79
C ARG A 3 6.59 38.27 39.30
N SER A 4 6.32 39.43 38.72
CA SER A 4 6.81 39.91 37.43
C SER A 4 8.33 40.10 37.49
N ILE A 5 9.06 39.64 36.48
CA ILE A 5 10.38 40.15 36.12
C ILE A 5 10.38 40.39 34.61
N ALA A 6 10.93 41.54 34.25
CA ALA A 6 10.71 42.30 33.04
C ALA A 6 11.31 41.66 31.77
N PHE A 7 10.56 41.81 30.68
CA PHE A 7 11.03 41.77 29.31
C PHE A 7 12.23 42.71 29.13
N ALA A 8 13.38 42.17 28.75
CA ALA A 8 14.47 42.94 28.17
C ALA A 8 14.28 42.97 26.64
N VAL A 9 14.17 44.19 26.13
CA VAL A 9 14.08 44.53 24.71
C VAL A 9 15.34 44.04 23.99
N VAL A 10 15.19 43.08 23.08
CA VAL A 10 16.23 42.77 22.09
C VAL A 10 16.22 43.89 21.06
N ILE A 11 17.32 44.63 21.00
CA ILE A 11 17.57 45.67 20.02
C ILE A 11 17.76 45.01 18.65
N LEU A 12 17.00 45.46 17.66
CA LEU A 12 17.18 45.19 16.23
C LEU A 12 18.64 45.46 15.83
N ALA A 13 19.31 44.43 15.31
CA ALA A 13 20.33 44.58 14.29
C ALA A 13 19.85 43.82 13.04
N THR A 14 18.95 44.45 12.28
CA THR A 14 18.62 44.05 10.92
C THR A 14 19.78 44.41 10.00
N GLN A 15 20.57 43.41 9.64
CA GLN A 15 21.27 43.35 8.36
C GLN A 15 21.48 41.88 8.00
N ILE A 16 20.56 41.34 7.21
CA ILE A 16 20.78 40.06 6.52
C ILE A 16 20.89 40.40 5.05
N CYS A 17 22.13 40.36 4.55
CA CYS A 17 22.41 40.42 3.13
C CYS A 17 21.89 39.13 2.46
N LEU A 18 21.33 39.27 1.26
CA LEU A 18 21.27 38.18 0.29
C LEU A 18 22.71 37.63 0.10
N GLY A 19 22.90 36.33 0.31
CA GLY A 19 24.13 35.63 -0.08
C GLY A 19 25.20 35.39 1.00
N GLN A 20 24.89 35.47 2.31
CA GLN A 20 25.82 34.98 3.34
C GLN A 20 25.64 33.47 3.55
N VAL A 21 26.68 32.70 3.21
CA VAL A 21 26.84 31.30 3.62
C VAL A 21 26.90 31.26 5.15
N LEU A 22 25.93 30.61 5.80
CA LEU A 22 25.97 30.37 7.25
C LEU A 22 26.78 29.10 7.48
N ARG A 23 27.89 29.18 8.20
CA ARG A 23 28.76 28.04 8.47
C ARG A 23 29.19 28.03 9.93
N TRP A 24 29.17 26.83 10.51
CA TRP A 24 29.59 26.53 11.87
C TRP A 24 30.72 25.51 11.80
N ASP A 25 31.91 25.90 12.24
CA ASP A 25 33.12 25.05 12.24
C ASP A 25 33.49 24.59 13.68
N PHE A 26 32.74 25.04 14.70
CA PHE A 26 32.90 24.65 16.11
C PHE A 26 34.30 24.89 16.72
N ASP A 27 35.13 25.74 16.09
CA ASP A 27 36.44 26.16 16.61
C ASP A 27 36.33 27.04 17.85
N THR A 28 35.24 27.81 17.96
CA THR A 28 35.05 28.82 19.01
C THR A 28 34.06 28.41 20.10
N GLY A 29 33.42 27.24 19.97
CA GLY A 29 32.41 26.74 20.89
C GLY A 29 31.27 26.00 20.16
N MET A 30 30.14 25.81 20.84
CA MET A 30 28.97 25.13 20.25
C MET A 30 28.14 26.03 19.33
N GLU A 31 28.44 27.33 19.26
CA GLU A 31 27.83 28.28 18.30
C GLU A 31 26.29 28.20 18.25
N GLU A 32 25.66 28.22 19.44
CA GLU A 32 24.20 28.14 19.67
C GLU A 32 23.53 26.80 19.34
N TRP A 33 24.28 25.77 18.96
CA TRP A 33 23.75 24.40 18.88
C TRP A 33 23.49 23.79 20.25
N LEU A 34 22.26 23.31 20.47
CA LEU A 34 21.78 22.72 21.72
C LEU A 34 21.30 21.29 21.53
N GLY A 35 21.72 20.38 22.41
CA GLY A 35 21.21 19.00 22.44
C GLY A 35 19.97 18.90 23.33
N ASN A 36 18.98 18.12 22.91
CA ASN A 36 17.85 17.80 23.78
C ASN A 36 18.23 16.76 24.86
N GLY A 37 17.24 16.32 25.64
CA GLY A 37 17.43 15.36 26.73
C GLY A 37 18.04 14.02 26.31
N ASP A 38 17.96 13.66 25.03
CA ASP A 38 18.45 12.40 24.49
C ASP A 38 19.87 12.51 23.89
N VAL A 39 20.47 13.72 23.87
CA VAL A 39 21.88 13.94 23.52
C VAL A 39 22.71 14.11 24.79
N LYS A 40 23.69 13.24 25.00
CA LYS A 40 24.56 13.22 26.17
C LYS A 40 25.96 13.70 25.82
N GLU A 41 26.60 14.38 26.78
CA GLU A 41 27.99 14.86 26.70
C GLU A 41 28.28 15.76 25.49
N LEU A 42 27.27 16.52 25.05
CA LEU A 42 27.42 17.47 23.95
C LEU A 42 28.46 18.54 24.30
N ARG A 43 29.48 18.68 23.46
CA ARG A 43 30.54 19.70 23.61
C ARG A 43 31.23 20.00 22.29
N ALA A 44 31.76 21.21 22.15
CA ALA A 44 32.72 21.54 21.10
C ALA A 44 34.14 21.28 21.61
N GLU A 45 34.90 20.43 20.92
CA GLU A 45 36.26 20.04 21.32
C GLU A 45 37.13 19.76 20.09
N GLY A 46 38.20 20.53 19.91
CA GLY A 46 39.15 20.32 18.80
C GLY A 46 38.59 20.62 17.42
N GLY A 47 37.78 21.68 17.30
CA GLY A 47 37.16 22.09 16.01
C GLY A 47 36.02 21.18 15.56
N SER A 48 35.31 20.53 16.49
CA SER A 48 34.19 19.66 16.16
C SER A 48 33.19 19.57 17.31
N LEU A 49 31.90 19.39 16.98
CA LEU A 49 30.82 19.13 17.92
C LEU A 49 30.69 17.61 18.18
N LYS A 50 30.78 17.19 19.45
CA LYS A 50 30.84 15.77 19.85
C LYS A 50 29.74 15.43 20.84
N GLY A 51 29.17 14.23 20.75
CA GLY A 51 28.19 13.73 21.70
C GLY A 51 27.82 12.26 21.50
N TYR A 52 26.89 11.79 22.32
CA TYR A 52 26.30 10.45 22.22
C TYR A 52 24.79 10.50 22.33
N THR A 53 24.08 9.81 21.44
CA THR A 53 22.62 9.76 21.42
C THR A 53 22.08 8.59 22.24
N ARG A 54 21.09 8.86 23.10
CA ARG A 54 20.41 7.86 23.94
C ARG A 54 19.00 8.33 24.31
N GLY A 55 17.99 7.73 23.67
CA GLY A 55 16.58 7.95 24.01
C GLY A 55 15.64 7.60 22.86
N ILE A 56 14.54 8.33 22.72
CA ILE A 56 13.54 8.09 21.68
C ILE A 56 13.78 9.00 20.47
N ASP A 57 14.23 10.24 20.71
CA ASP A 57 14.25 11.28 19.68
C ASP A 57 15.45 12.25 19.86
N PRO A 58 16.71 11.78 19.71
CA PRO A 58 17.91 12.58 19.92
C PRO A 58 18.07 13.67 18.86
N SER A 59 18.06 14.94 19.29
CA SER A 59 18.09 16.10 18.40
C SER A 59 19.06 17.20 18.84
N LEU A 60 19.70 17.82 17.85
CA LEU A 60 20.52 19.02 17.97
C LEU A 60 19.76 20.18 17.33
N GLN A 61 19.60 21.30 18.03
CA GLN A 61 18.82 22.44 17.53
C GLN A 61 19.70 23.67 17.40
N GLN A 62 19.55 24.39 16.30
CA GLN A 62 20.10 25.71 16.10
C GLN A 62 19.00 26.76 16.17
N LEU A 63 19.18 27.72 17.08
CA LEU A 63 18.24 28.80 17.33
C LEU A 63 18.72 30.09 16.66
N GLY A 64 17.83 31.10 16.57
CA GLY A 64 18.23 32.45 16.17
C GLY A 64 18.65 32.61 14.71
N LEU A 65 18.32 31.66 13.84
CA LEU A 65 18.55 31.83 12.40
C LEU A 65 17.63 32.92 11.87
N ASN A 66 18.08 33.57 10.81
CA ASN A 66 17.25 34.42 9.99
C ASN A 66 17.89 34.53 8.62
N PHE A 67 17.47 33.67 7.70
CA PHE A 67 17.86 33.78 6.31
C PHE A 67 16.65 33.57 5.41
N LYS A 68 16.68 34.22 4.25
CA LYS A 68 15.68 34.00 3.21
C LYS A 68 16.08 32.76 2.41
N PRO A 69 15.28 31.68 2.46
CA PRO A 69 15.57 30.49 1.68
C PRO A 69 15.38 30.74 0.18
N SER A 70 16.10 29.98 -0.63
CA SER A 70 15.95 29.89 -2.08
C SER A 70 15.76 28.44 -2.53
N LEU A 71 15.43 28.24 -3.80
CA LEU A 71 15.35 26.91 -4.43
C LEU A 71 16.70 26.16 -4.46
N LEU A 72 17.81 26.89 -4.37
CA LEU A 72 19.17 26.38 -4.49
C LEU A 72 19.89 26.29 -3.16
N SER A 73 19.28 26.84 -2.12
CA SER A 73 19.79 26.73 -0.77
C SER A 73 19.52 25.36 -0.16
N GLY A 74 20.45 24.92 0.68
CA GLY A 74 20.31 23.68 1.43
C GLY A 74 21.23 23.63 2.65
N VAL A 75 21.24 22.49 3.33
CA VAL A 75 22.12 22.23 4.47
C VAL A 75 23.10 21.15 4.09
N ARG A 76 24.40 21.38 4.32
CA ARG A 76 25.41 20.33 4.25
C ARG A 76 26.21 20.29 5.53
N PHE A 77 26.68 19.12 5.91
CA PHE A 77 27.50 18.96 7.11
C PHE A 77 28.44 17.77 6.95
N ARG A 78 29.58 17.85 7.61
CA ARG A 78 30.55 16.76 7.64
C ARG A 78 30.52 16.09 9.00
N ILE A 79 30.16 14.81 9.01
CA ILE A 79 29.90 14.03 10.22
C ILE A 79 30.67 12.73 10.20
N LYS A 80 30.98 12.22 11.39
CA LYS A 80 31.56 10.90 11.64
C LYS A 80 30.77 10.23 12.75
N THR A 81 30.41 8.98 12.55
CA THR A 81 29.62 8.20 13.52
C THR A 81 30.16 6.79 13.69
N ASP A 82 29.94 6.19 14.87
CA ASP A 82 30.43 4.84 15.16
C ASP A 82 29.57 3.74 14.50
N ASN A 83 28.26 3.90 14.51
CA ASN A 83 27.28 2.98 13.92
C ASN A 83 26.58 3.61 12.72
N PRO A 84 26.13 2.83 11.72
CA PRO A 84 25.25 3.35 10.66
C PRO A 84 23.88 3.74 11.24
N GLY A 85 23.19 4.67 10.57
CA GLY A 85 21.88 5.12 11.04
C GLY A 85 21.20 6.12 10.11
N GLY A 86 19.90 6.32 10.30
CA GLY A 86 19.15 7.39 9.65
C GLY A 86 19.12 8.66 10.52
N GLY A 87 18.98 9.82 9.89
CA GLY A 87 18.76 11.09 10.56
C GLY A 87 17.78 11.97 9.80
N GLN A 88 17.38 13.10 10.40
CA GLN A 88 16.47 14.09 9.81
C GLN A 88 16.99 15.51 10.02
N VAL A 89 16.85 16.37 9.02
CA VAL A 89 16.99 17.82 9.15
C VAL A 89 15.60 18.43 9.14
N PHE A 90 15.17 18.96 10.28
CA PHE A 90 13.96 19.75 10.44
C PHE A 90 14.27 21.25 10.32
N PHE A 91 13.30 22.00 9.82
CA PHE A 91 13.38 23.45 9.68
C PHE A 91 12.04 24.12 9.96
N THR A 92 12.04 25.40 10.32
CA THR A 92 10.79 26.16 10.51
C THR A 92 10.97 27.66 10.37
N GLU A 93 9.90 28.32 9.93
CA GLU A 93 9.70 29.76 9.78
C GLU A 93 9.04 30.40 11.01
N THR A 94 8.54 29.59 11.96
CA THR A 94 7.74 30.06 13.10
C THR A 94 8.11 29.36 14.40
N ASN A 95 7.79 30.01 15.53
CA ASN A 95 7.83 29.41 16.87
C ASN A 95 6.43 28.99 17.36
N GLU A 96 5.39 29.24 16.56
CA GLU A 96 4.01 28.96 16.92
C GLU A 96 3.59 27.52 16.59
N GLY A 97 2.60 26.99 17.32
CA GLY A 97 2.02 25.67 17.08
C GLY A 97 2.67 24.53 17.86
N ARG A 98 2.27 23.29 17.52
CA ARG A 98 2.80 22.07 18.14
C ARG A 98 4.29 21.93 17.82
N TYR A 99 5.08 21.48 18.80
CA TYR A 99 6.53 21.31 18.68
C TYR A 99 7.26 22.56 18.19
N GLU A 100 6.77 23.74 18.56
CA GLU A 100 7.37 25.04 18.22
C GLU A 100 7.59 25.24 16.71
N GLY A 101 6.64 24.77 15.90
CA GLY A 101 6.63 24.99 14.45
C GLY A 101 7.30 23.90 13.62
N TYR A 102 7.90 22.87 14.25
CA TYR A 102 8.39 21.68 13.54
C TYR A 102 7.27 20.71 13.18
N SER A 103 7.36 20.09 12.01
CA SER A 103 6.48 19.01 11.54
C SER A 103 7.26 18.06 10.63
N GLU A 104 6.77 16.82 10.44
CA GLU A 104 7.38 15.87 9.49
C GLU A 104 7.44 16.41 8.06
N GLU A 105 6.45 17.22 7.67
CA GLU A 105 6.38 17.90 6.37
C GLU A 105 7.52 18.91 6.17
N LYS A 106 8.08 19.43 7.26
CA LYS A 106 9.22 20.37 7.28
C LYS A 106 10.51 19.65 7.68
N SER A 107 10.72 18.46 7.13
CA SER A 107 11.92 17.65 7.41
C SER A 107 12.43 16.93 6.17
N ILE A 108 13.74 16.68 6.11
CA ILE A 108 14.34 15.76 5.15
C ILE A 108 15.20 14.72 5.85
N ARG A 109 15.04 13.46 5.44
CA ARG A 109 15.81 12.32 5.93
C ARG A 109 17.15 12.18 5.21
N PHE A 110 18.17 11.73 5.94
CA PHE A 110 19.47 11.35 5.40
C PHE A 110 19.96 10.05 6.06
N ARG A 111 21.04 9.47 5.52
CA ARG A 111 21.68 8.27 6.05
C ARG A 111 23.13 8.57 6.41
N MET A 112 23.62 7.88 7.43
CA MET A 112 25.01 7.87 7.88
C MET A 112 25.54 6.45 7.76
N SER A 113 26.76 6.33 7.25
CA SER A 113 27.42 5.06 6.95
C SER A 113 28.01 4.39 8.19
N GLY A 114 28.32 5.15 9.23
CA GLY A 114 28.97 4.64 10.45
C GLY A 114 30.45 4.28 10.26
N GLY A 115 30.99 3.46 11.16
CA GLY A 115 32.34 2.91 11.01
C GLY A 115 33.47 3.89 11.31
N ASN A 116 33.18 4.99 11.99
CA ASN A 116 34.12 6.05 12.37
C ASN A 116 34.86 6.69 11.17
N GLN A 117 34.21 6.77 10.01
CA GLN A 117 34.72 7.50 8.84
C GLN A 117 34.03 8.85 8.70
N TRP A 118 34.76 9.86 8.20
CA TRP A 118 34.18 11.15 7.86
C TRP A 118 33.39 11.05 6.55
N GLU A 119 32.14 11.49 6.57
CA GLU A 119 31.28 11.62 5.40
C GLU A 119 30.67 13.02 5.33
N VAL A 120 30.40 13.50 4.11
CA VAL A 120 29.70 14.78 3.89
C VAL A 120 28.27 14.44 3.50
N ILE A 121 27.32 14.96 4.28
CA ILE A 121 25.89 14.80 4.04
C ILE A 121 25.35 16.12 3.51
N THR A 122 24.65 16.07 2.37
CA THR A 122 24.01 17.22 1.75
C THR A 122 22.50 16.99 1.68
N VAL A 123 21.73 17.96 2.18
CA VAL A 123 20.28 17.92 2.28
C VAL A 123 19.70 19.15 1.59
N LYS A 124 18.74 18.94 0.67
CA LYS A 124 18.07 20.02 -0.09
C LYS A 124 16.59 20.12 0.29
N PRO A 125 16.24 20.93 1.31
CA PRO A 125 14.90 21.05 1.91
C PRO A 125 13.81 21.56 0.96
N ASN A 126 14.19 22.25 -0.13
CA ASN A 126 13.26 22.95 -1.01
C ASN A 126 12.30 23.85 -0.20
N TRP A 127 12.88 24.67 0.68
CA TRP A 127 12.18 25.52 1.64
C TRP A 127 11.91 26.94 1.14
N CYS A 128 12.11 27.21 -0.16
CA CYS A 128 11.91 28.53 -0.77
C CYS A 128 10.48 29.07 -0.64
N PHE A 129 9.52 28.17 -0.40
CA PHE A 129 8.13 28.49 -0.10
C PHE A 129 8.01 29.35 1.17
N PHE A 130 8.91 29.19 2.13
CA PHE A 130 8.89 29.98 3.36
C PHE A 130 9.54 31.34 3.14
N PRO A 131 8.97 32.43 3.67
CA PRO A 131 9.56 33.76 3.52
C PRO A 131 10.93 33.87 4.22
N GLN A 132 11.15 33.07 5.26
CA GLN A 132 12.38 33.01 6.04
C GLN A 132 12.45 31.67 6.81
N ILE A 133 13.66 31.25 7.16
CA ILE A 133 13.89 30.13 8.09
C ILE A 133 14.55 30.68 9.35
N ILE A 134 14.01 30.29 10.51
CA ILE A 134 14.43 30.81 11.81
C ILE A 134 15.02 29.77 12.77
N LYS A 135 14.80 28.48 12.52
CA LYS A 135 15.42 27.38 13.28
C LYS A 135 15.75 26.18 12.39
N LEU A 136 16.82 25.48 12.75
CA LEU A 136 17.17 24.16 12.21
C LEU A 136 17.23 23.15 13.36
N ARG A 137 16.88 21.90 13.07
CA ARG A 137 17.01 20.79 14.01
C ARG A 137 17.58 19.58 13.26
N LEU A 138 18.67 19.02 13.77
CA LEU A 138 19.36 17.86 13.24
C LEU A 138 19.13 16.66 14.18
N ASP A 139 18.39 15.68 13.69
CA ASP A 139 18.08 14.45 14.40
C ASP A 139 19.03 13.36 13.92
N LEU A 140 19.62 12.67 14.89
CA LEU A 140 20.60 11.62 14.65
C LEU A 140 20.02 10.25 15.03
N ALA A 141 20.65 9.17 14.60
CA ALA A 141 20.20 7.85 15.01
C ALA A 141 20.45 7.64 16.51
N ASN A 142 19.61 6.84 17.16
CA ASN A 142 19.76 6.51 18.57
C ASN A 142 20.95 5.56 18.82
N GLN A 143 21.52 5.59 20.02
CA GLN A 143 22.64 4.76 20.46
C GLN A 143 23.92 4.92 19.62
N GLN A 144 24.24 6.16 19.22
CA GLN A 144 25.32 6.48 18.31
C GLN A 144 26.24 7.54 18.92
N LYS A 145 27.56 7.32 18.82
CA LYS A 145 28.54 8.38 19.05
C LYS A 145 28.71 9.15 17.75
N PHE A 146 28.74 10.49 17.86
CA PHE A 146 28.93 11.35 16.70
C PHE A 146 29.99 12.42 16.95
N GLU A 147 30.60 12.86 15.85
CA GLU A 147 31.47 14.02 15.76
C GLU A 147 31.13 14.77 14.46
N ILE A 148 30.81 16.05 14.56
CA ILE A 148 30.48 16.92 13.42
C ILE A 148 31.59 17.96 13.29
N ASP A 149 32.26 17.96 12.15
CA ASP A 149 33.35 18.88 11.80
C ASP A 149 32.78 20.27 11.53
N TRP A 150 31.77 20.33 10.66
CA TRP A 150 31.10 21.58 10.34
C TRP A 150 29.67 21.35 9.86
N ILE A 151 28.85 22.39 9.98
CA ILE A 151 27.50 22.49 9.41
C ILE A 151 27.42 23.78 8.60
N GLU A 152 26.77 23.76 7.44
CA GLU A 152 26.67 24.91 6.54
C GLU A 152 25.30 24.99 5.86
N VAL A 153 24.68 26.17 5.88
CA VAL A 153 23.63 26.54 4.94
C VAL A 153 24.30 27.10 3.70
N PHE A 154 24.24 26.35 2.60
CA PHE A 154 24.86 26.70 1.33
C PHE A 154 23.84 27.26 0.34
N GLU A 155 24.32 27.98 -0.67
CA GLU A 155 23.57 28.42 -1.85
C GLU A 155 24.29 27.87 -3.08
N GLU A 156 23.60 27.08 -3.92
CA GLU A 156 24.14 26.65 -5.20
C GLU A 156 24.12 27.76 -6.25
N ASP A 157 25.05 27.70 -7.22
CA ASP A 157 24.99 28.54 -8.41
C ASP A 157 23.73 28.19 -9.23
N GLN A 158 22.96 29.21 -9.63
CA GLN A 158 21.75 29.06 -10.45
C GLN A 158 22.01 28.32 -11.77
N GLY A 159 23.25 28.36 -12.26
CA GLY A 159 23.58 27.82 -13.58
C GLY A 159 22.78 28.54 -14.69
N VAL A 160 22.68 27.91 -15.85
CA VAL A 160 21.90 28.43 -16.97
C VAL A 160 20.46 27.91 -16.87
N LEU A 161 19.50 28.82 -16.72
CA LEU A 161 18.08 28.48 -16.76
C LEU A 161 17.69 27.90 -18.13
N SER A 162 17.07 26.73 -18.13
CA SER A 162 16.59 26.06 -19.34
C SER A 162 15.08 26.22 -19.51
N THR A 163 14.65 26.49 -20.74
CA THR A 163 13.25 26.43 -21.17
C THR A 163 12.98 25.20 -22.04
N GLU A 164 13.94 24.29 -22.17
CA GLU A 164 13.77 23.04 -22.91
C GLU A 164 12.73 22.17 -22.21
N THR A 165 11.93 21.46 -23.00
CA THR A 165 10.88 20.54 -22.52
C THR A 165 11.09 19.13 -23.04
N SER A 166 12.19 18.83 -23.73
CA SER A 166 12.43 17.53 -24.35
C SER A 166 13.92 17.23 -24.36
N TRP A 167 14.28 16.04 -23.87
CA TRP A 167 15.66 15.60 -23.73
C TRP A 167 15.80 14.15 -24.22
N ALA A 168 16.75 13.93 -25.13
CA ALA A 168 17.08 12.60 -25.66
C ALA A 168 18.34 12.06 -24.97
N PHE A 169 18.21 10.90 -24.33
CA PHE A 169 19.29 10.26 -23.57
C PHE A 169 20.01 9.24 -24.43
N LYS A 170 21.33 9.15 -24.23
CA LYS A 170 22.18 8.10 -24.79
C LYS A 170 22.93 7.43 -23.66
N ASP A 171 22.85 6.11 -23.57
CA ASP A 171 23.46 5.32 -22.49
C ASP A 171 23.04 5.84 -21.09
N ASN A 172 21.76 6.20 -20.95
CA ASN A 172 21.15 6.84 -19.78
C ASN A 172 21.78 8.17 -19.36
N LYS A 173 22.46 8.88 -20.27
CA LYS A 173 23.09 10.17 -20.00
C LYS A 173 22.61 11.23 -20.97
N HIS A 174 22.53 12.46 -20.46
CA HIS A 174 22.31 13.66 -21.24
C HIS A 174 23.28 14.75 -20.77
N PRO A 175 23.93 15.54 -21.66
CA PRO A 175 24.96 16.50 -21.27
C PRO A 175 24.51 17.57 -20.26
N ALA A 176 23.24 17.98 -20.33
CA ALA A 176 22.65 18.97 -19.42
C ALA A 176 22.05 18.36 -18.13
N TRP A 177 21.96 17.04 -18.03
CA TRP A 177 21.40 16.36 -16.86
C TRP A 177 22.51 15.83 -15.97
N SER A 178 22.25 15.81 -14.66
CA SER A 178 23.15 15.21 -13.68
C SER A 178 22.52 13.97 -13.05
N THR A 179 23.30 13.20 -12.29
CA THR A 179 22.81 12.06 -11.51
C THR A 179 23.21 12.26 -10.07
N ASP A 180 22.27 12.10 -9.13
CA ASP A 180 22.58 12.15 -7.70
C ASP A 180 23.14 10.82 -7.16
N ASP A 181 23.55 10.82 -5.89
CA ASP A 181 24.10 9.66 -5.20
C ASP A 181 23.11 8.48 -5.10
N ASP A 182 21.81 8.79 -5.22
CA ASP A 182 20.70 7.83 -5.20
C ASP A 182 20.38 7.26 -6.59
N GLY A 183 21.07 7.74 -7.64
CA GLY A 183 20.91 7.31 -9.03
C GLY A 183 19.74 7.97 -9.77
N ALA A 184 19.19 9.07 -9.24
CA ALA A 184 18.13 9.82 -9.92
C ALA A 184 18.71 10.75 -10.99
N HIS A 185 18.09 10.76 -12.17
CA HIS A 185 18.38 11.74 -13.22
C HIS A 185 17.79 13.08 -12.83
N LEU A 186 18.63 14.11 -12.69
CA LEU A 186 18.24 15.46 -12.32
C LEU A 186 18.30 16.40 -13.53
N SER A 187 17.20 17.10 -13.80
CA SER A 187 17.17 18.11 -14.86
C SER A 187 18.09 19.29 -14.54
N PRO A 188 18.51 20.08 -15.54
CA PRO A 188 19.02 21.43 -15.29
C PRO A 188 17.97 22.27 -14.56
N VAL A 189 18.37 23.43 -14.05
CA VAL A 189 17.42 24.39 -13.47
C VAL A 189 16.47 24.87 -14.57
N LEU A 190 15.17 24.70 -14.35
CA LEU A 190 14.13 24.98 -15.33
C LEU A 190 13.51 26.37 -15.10
N LYS A 191 13.00 26.95 -16.19
CA LYS A 191 12.11 28.11 -16.17
C LYS A 191 10.92 27.84 -17.09
N ILE A 192 10.03 26.98 -16.62
CA ILE A 192 8.89 26.50 -17.40
C ILE A 192 7.61 26.81 -16.63
N ASP A 193 6.59 27.26 -17.36
CA ASP A 193 5.22 27.35 -16.84
C ASP A 193 4.60 25.94 -16.87
N PRO A 194 4.46 25.28 -15.71
CA PRO A 194 3.96 23.91 -15.62
C PRO A 194 2.54 23.73 -16.18
N GLY A 195 1.72 24.80 -16.22
CA GLY A 195 0.35 24.75 -16.72
C GLY A 195 0.24 24.51 -18.23
N LYS A 196 1.30 24.78 -18.99
CA LYS A 196 1.34 24.58 -20.45
C LYS A 196 1.82 23.20 -20.86
N THR A 197 2.50 22.49 -19.98
CA THR A 197 3.05 21.15 -20.25
C THR A 197 2.79 20.23 -19.06
N PRO A 198 1.52 19.85 -18.80
CA PRO A 198 1.14 19.11 -17.62
C PRO A 198 1.48 17.61 -17.70
N PHE A 199 2.06 17.12 -18.80
CA PHE A 199 2.41 15.70 -18.95
C PHE A 199 3.93 15.54 -18.96
N VAL A 200 4.48 14.84 -17.97
CA VAL A 200 5.89 14.41 -17.98
C VAL A 200 5.94 12.96 -18.44
N VAL A 201 6.72 12.69 -19.47
CA VAL A 201 6.77 11.38 -20.14
C VAL A 201 8.21 10.91 -20.18
N ALA A 202 8.45 9.69 -19.67
CA ALA A 202 9.74 9.04 -19.82
C ALA A 202 9.61 7.81 -20.73
N THR A 203 10.44 7.74 -21.77
CA THR A 203 10.51 6.56 -22.64
C THR A 203 11.59 5.63 -22.12
N VAL A 204 11.19 4.50 -21.53
CA VAL A 204 12.08 3.61 -20.79
C VAL A 204 11.89 2.16 -21.22
N ARG A 205 12.98 1.40 -21.25
CA ARG A 205 13.02 -0.05 -21.40
C ARG A 205 13.67 -0.70 -20.19
N CYS A 206 12.95 -1.63 -19.56
CA CYS A 206 13.43 -2.40 -18.41
C CYS A 206 13.37 -3.89 -18.71
N HIS A 207 14.39 -4.64 -18.31
CA HIS A 207 14.49 -6.11 -18.52
C HIS A 207 14.06 -6.93 -17.29
N ARG A 208 13.87 -6.25 -16.16
CA ARG A 208 13.27 -6.74 -14.93
C ARG A 208 12.30 -5.70 -14.43
N ARG A 209 11.36 -6.10 -13.57
CA ARG A 209 10.39 -5.16 -12.99
C ARG A 209 11.17 -4.02 -12.31
N ALA A 210 10.64 -2.81 -12.40
CA ALA A 210 11.24 -1.66 -11.76
C ALA A 210 10.17 -0.75 -11.16
N ARG A 211 10.57 0.02 -10.16
CA ARG A 211 9.82 1.16 -9.65
C ARG A 211 10.49 2.43 -10.15
N ALA A 212 9.69 3.31 -10.74
CA ALA A 212 10.13 4.66 -11.03
C ALA A 212 9.47 5.65 -10.08
N GLN A 213 10.21 6.70 -9.74
CA GLN A 213 9.78 7.82 -8.94
C GLN A 213 10.11 9.10 -9.70
N TYR A 214 9.07 9.81 -10.13
CA TYR A 214 9.18 11.16 -10.67
C TYR A 214 9.19 12.12 -9.49
N HIS A 215 10.17 13.02 -9.42
CA HIS A 215 10.12 14.11 -8.47
C HIS A 215 10.17 15.46 -9.17
N TRP A 216 9.67 16.47 -8.50
CA TRP A 216 9.77 17.85 -8.97
C TRP A 216 9.88 18.83 -7.82
N LYS A 217 10.37 20.01 -8.17
CA LYS A 217 10.47 21.17 -7.29
C LYS A 217 9.85 22.38 -7.97
N SER A 218 9.07 23.14 -7.22
CA SER A 218 8.55 24.43 -7.63
C SER A 218 8.72 25.44 -6.49
N GLU A 219 8.51 26.71 -6.80
CA GLU A 219 8.46 27.78 -5.79
C GLU A 219 7.32 27.61 -4.78
N MET A 220 6.33 26.77 -5.10
CA MET A 220 5.09 26.59 -4.35
C MET A 220 5.10 25.33 -3.46
N SER A 221 6.22 24.60 -3.35
CA SER A 221 6.28 23.30 -2.68
C SER A 221 7.36 23.24 -1.60
N THR A 222 7.09 22.55 -0.49
CA THR A 222 8.10 22.16 0.49
C THR A 222 8.58 20.74 0.21
N GLY A 223 9.89 20.54 0.08
CA GLY A 223 10.46 19.26 -0.30
C GLY A 223 10.25 18.89 -1.77
N ALA A 224 10.78 17.72 -2.16
CA ALA A 224 10.54 17.13 -3.46
C ALA A 224 9.27 16.26 -3.39
N LEU A 225 8.23 16.67 -4.13
CA LEU A 225 7.05 15.83 -4.30
C LEU A 225 7.37 14.67 -5.21
N ARG A 226 6.58 13.59 -5.12
CA ARG A 226 6.84 12.39 -5.92
C ARG A 226 5.60 11.66 -6.37
N GLU A 227 5.71 11.10 -7.56
CA GLU A 227 4.72 10.18 -8.12
C GLU A 227 5.42 8.91 -8.58
N ARG A 228 4.72 7.78 -8.45
CA ARG A 228 5.32 6.45 -8.63
C ARG A 228 4.65 5.71 -9.77
N CYS A 229 5.42 4.90 -10.49
CA CYS A 229 4.89 3.90 -11.40
C CYS A 229 5.68 2.59 -11.30
N ILE A 230 5.06 1.48 -11.74
CA ILE A 230 5.71 0.18 -11.86
C ILE A 230 5.93 -0.10 -13.35
N MET A 231 7.17 -0.43 -13.69
CA MET A 231 7.60 -0.87 -15.01
C MET A 231 7.63 -2.40 -14.99
N PRO A 232 6.95 -3.12 -15.91
CA PRO A 232 6.80 -4.57 -15.81
C PRO A 232 8.09 -5.35 -16.06
N GLY A 233 9.05 -4.76 -16.78
CA GLY A 233 10.32 -5.43 -17.06
C GLY A 233 10.30 -6.40 -18.24
N ASP A 234 9.46 -6.16 -19.24
CA ASP A 234 9.24 -7.05 -20.38
C ASP A 234 10.27 -6.87 -21.52
N GLY A 235 11.31 -6.05 -21.31
CA GLY A 235 12.36 -5.79 -22.27
C GLY A 235 11.93 -4.92 -23.45
N LYS A 236 10.81 -4.16 -23.34
CA LYS A 236 10.33 -3.28 -24.42
C LYS A 236 10.33 -1.81 -24.03
N TRP A 237 10.27 -0.96 -25.05
CA TRP A 237 10.14 0.48 -24.89
C TRP A 237 8.70 0.85 -24.59
N HIS A 238 8.49 1.54 -23.48
CA HIS A 238 7.19 2.06 -23.04
C HIS A 238 7.29 3.54 -22.71
N LYS A 239 6.15 4.25 -22.84
CA LYS A 239 6.03 5.65 -22.43
C LYS A 239 5.38 5.74 -21.06
N TYR A 240 6.15 6.05 -20.03
CA TYR A 240 5.63 6.23 -18.69
C TYR A 240 5.22 7.69 -18.49
N THR A 241 3.91 7.93 -18.53
CA THR A 241 3.31 9.25 -18.41
C THR A 241 2.90 9.54 -16.98
N PHE A 242 3.31 10.70 -16.49
CA PHE A 242 2.86 11.31 -15.25
C PHE A 242 2.06 12.57 -15.57
N LEU A 243 0.83 12.67 -15.04
CA LEU A 243 0.01 13.88 -15.14
C LEU A 243 0.35 14.81 -13.98
N ALA A 244 1.14 15.82 -14.30
CA ALA A 244 1.53 16.90 -13.44
C ALA A 244 0.51 18.06 -13.60
N THR A 245 -0.63 17.97 -12.90
CA THR A 245 -1.72 18.96 -12.95
C THR A 245 -1.93 19.67 -11.62
N ALA A 246 -2.78 20.70 -11.63
CA ALA A 246 -3.18 21.51 -10.47
C ALA A 246 -3.83 20.73 -9.30
N ILE A 247 -3.94 19.40 -9.34
CA ILE A 247 -4.32 18.56 -8.19
C ILE A 247 -3.22 18.61 -7.13
N LEU A 248 -1.99 18.77 -7.62
CA LEU A 248 -0.81 19.14 -6.88
C LEU A 248 -0.84 20.67 -6.81
N GLU A 249 -1.27 21.24 -5.68
CA GLU A 249 -1.25 22.70 -5.45
C GLU A 249 0.14 23.30 -5.70
N GLU A 250 1.12 22.43 -5.57
CA GLU A 250 2.55 22.61 -5.70
C GLU A 250 3.08 22.49 -7.14
N TRP A 251 2.26 22.11 -8.13
CA TRP A 251 2.60 22.17 -9.56
C TRP A 251 2.11 23.50 -10.17
N LYS A 252 2.41 24.60 -9.47
CA LYS A 252 2.09 26.00 -9.82
C LYS A 252 3.34 26.87 -9.62
N GLY A 253 3.36 28.06 -10.21
CA GLY A 253 4.55 28.93 -10.22
C GLY A 253 5.59 28.47 -11.24
N GLU A 254 6.84 28.92 -11.12
CA GLU A 254 7.91 28.44 -12.00
C GLU A 254 8.45 27.08 -11.52
N LEU A 255 8.42 26.10 -12.41
CA LEU A 255 9.05 24.79 -12.18
C LEU A 255 10.55 24.96 -12.25
N SER A 256 11.28 24.49 -11.23
CA SER A 256 12.73 24.72 -11.12
C SER A 256 13.57 23.47 -11.35
N GLN A 257 13.03 22.28 -11.12
CA GLN A 257 13.71 21.02 -11.42
C GLN A 257 12.70 19.87 -11.50
N ILE A 258 12.95 18.92 -12.42
CA ILE A 258 12.33 17.60 -12.39
C ILE A 258 13.42 16.53 -12.25
N SER A 259 13.02 15.36 -11.76
CA SER A 259 13.91 14.21 -11.72
C SER A 259 13.17 12.90 -11.93
N LEU A 260 13.92 11.90 -12.38
CA LEU A 260 13.46 10.55 -12.58
C LEU A 260 14.43 9.57 -11.90
N ARG A 261 13.97 8.89 -10.86
CA ARG A 261 14.68 7.77 -10.24
C ARG A 261 14.06 6.47 -10.70
N ILE A 262 14.88 5.52 -11.15
CA ILE A 262 14.44 4.17 -11.52
C ILE A 262 15.25 3.16 -10.71
N VAL A 263 14.56 2.30 -9.98
CA VAL A 263 15.14 1.18 -9.23
C VAL A 263 14.52 -0.11 -9.75
N SER A 264 15.33 -0.91 -10.42
CA SER A 264 14.99 -2.22 -10.96
C SER A 264 15.26 -3.34 -9.95
N GLU A 265 14.57 -4.46 -10.11
CA GLU A 265 14.88 -5.67 -9.36
C GLU A 265 16.34 -6.08 -9.59
N ASP A 266 17.02 -6.43 -8.49
CA ASP A 266 18.43 -6.83 -8.45
C ASP A 266 19.38 -5.82 -9.12
N ASP A 267 19.00 -4.53 -9.13
CA ASP A 267 19.73 -3.44 -9.79
C ASP A 267 19.99 -3.71 -11.29
N THR A 268 19.11 -4.48 -11.95
CA THR A 268 19.24 -4.83 -13.37
C THR A 268 19.26 -3.57 -14.25
N PRO A 269 20.21 -3.39 -15.19
CA PRO A 269 20.25 -2.20 -16.02
C PRO A 269 18.94 -1.93 -16.79
N TYR A 270 18.54 -0.66 -16.83
CA TYR A 270 17.46 -0.14 -17.68
C TYR A 270 18.04 0.75 -18.78
N GLU A 271 17.21 1.11 -19.74
CA GLU A 271 17.57 2.04 -20.82
C GLU A 271 16.55 3.17 -20.88
N LEU A 272 17.02 4.41 -20.85
CA LEU A 272 16.25 5.65 -20.92
C LEU A 272 16.52 6.30 -22.28
N ALA A 273 15.46 6.50 -23.06
CA ALA A 273 15.55 7.12 -24.39
C ALA A 273 15.20 8.61 -24.37
N SER A 274 14.14 8.99 -23.65
CA SER A 274 13.72 10.39 -23.55
C SER A 274 13.04 10.72 -22.23
N ILE A 275 13.13 11.99 -21.84
CA ILE A 275 12.22 12.65 -20.90
C ILE A 275 11.61 13.85 -21.62
N GLU A 276 10.30 14.00 -21.57
CA GLU A 276 9.55 15.02 -22.32
C GLU A 276 8.46 15.64 -21.43
N MET A 277 8.24 16.95 -21.56
CA MET A 277 7.14 17.69 -20.97
C MET A 277 6.21 18.15 -22.10
N LEU A 278 5.00 17.61 -22.13
CA LEU A 278 4.06 17.75 -23.24
C LEU A 278 2.79 18.49 -22.81
N PRO A 279 2.19 19.28 -23.73
CA PRO A 279 0.88 19.92 -23.50
C PRO A 279 -0.28 18.92 -23.51
N GLU A 280 -0.10 17.80 -24.21
CA GLU A 280 -1.10 16.74 -24.38
C GLU A 280 -0.52 15.38 -23.99
N CYS A 281 -1.41 14.48 -23.60
CA CYS A 281 -1.02 13.13 -23.24
C CYS A 281 -0.51 12.35 -24.48
N PRO A 282 0.55 11.52 -24.36
CA PRO A 282 1.04 10.72 -25.48
C PRO A 282 -0.01 9.80 -26.10
N SER A 283 0.00 9.78 -27.43
CA SER A 283 -0.78 8.91 -28.30
C SER A 283 0.06 7.74 -28.86
N GLY A 284 -0.62 6.79 -29.50
CA GLY A 284 -0.06 5.59 -30.13
C GLY A 284 -0.19 4.33 -29.28
N PRO A 285 -0.24 3.13 -29.90
CA PRO A 285 -0.46 1.89 -29.16
C PRO A 285 0.72 1.57 -28.24
N ASP A 286 0.44 1.43 -26.94
CA ASP A 286 1.41 0.99 -25.94
C ASP A 286 0.71 -0.04 -25.03
N VAL A 287 1.21 -1.28 -25.00
CA VAL A 287 0.64 -2.37 -24.20
C VAL A 287 1.60 -2.70 -23.09
N LEU A 288 1.20 -2.48 -21.85
CA LEU A 288 1.95 -2.83 -20.66
C LEU A 288 1.43 -4.16 -20.12
N LEU A 289 2.23 -5.23 -20.20
CA LEU A 289 1.83 -6.52 -19.63
C LEU A 289 1.82 -6.44 -18.10
N CYS A 290 0.68 -6.79 -17.50
CA CYS A 290 0.56 -6.93 -16.05
C CYS A 290 0.82 -8.37 -15.60
N SER A 291 0.23 -9.36 -16.29
CA SER A 291 0.46 -10.79 -16.05
C SER A 291 -0.02 -11.63 -17.24
N PHE A 292 0.68 -12.73 -17.54
CA PHE A 292 0.23 -13.74 -18.50
C PHE A 292 0.60 -15.14 -18.00
N GLY A 293 -0.37 -15.96 -17.63
CA GLY A 293 -0.11 -17.28 -17.05
C GLY A 293 -1.35 -17.96 -16.49
N ALA A 294 -1.14 -19.03 -15.71
CA ALA A 294 -2.23 -19.74 -15.04
C ALA A 294 -2.98 -18.80 -14.08
N GLN A 295 -4.30 -18.77 -14.22
CA GLN A 295 -5.18 -18.07 -13.29
C GLN A 295 -5.54 -18.95 -12.10
N ASP A 296 -5.63 -20.26 -12.31
CA ASP A 296 -6.08 -21.24 -11.34
C ASP A 296 -4.94 -22.05 -10.76
N TYR A 297 -5.16 -22.51 -9.52
CA TYR A 297 -4.37 -23.56 -8.89
C TYR A 297 -5.30 -24.60 -8.25
N PRO A 298 -5.01 -25.91 -8.38
CA PRO A 298 -3.90 -26.48 -9.13
C PRO A 298 -4.17 -26.55 -10.64
N VAL A 299 -3.10 -26.65 -11.43
CA VAL A 299 -3.15 -26.90 -12.88
C VAL A 299 -2.95 -28.40 -13.15
N ARG A 300 -3.96 -29.06 -13.73
CA ARG A 300 -4.00 -30.52 -13.91
C ARG A 300 -4.19 -30.96 -15.36
N VAL A 301 -3.61 -32.11 -15.69
CA VAL A 301 -3.82 -32.78 -17.00
C VAL A 301 -5.26 -33.29 -17.14
N GLY A 302 -5.73 -33.39 -18.38
CA GLY A 302 -7.04 -33.95 -18.74
C GLY A 302 -8.24 -33.06 -18.42
N LYS A 303 -8.01 -31.86 -17.89
CA LYS A 303 -9.05 -30.88 -17.54
C LYS A 303 -8.72 -29.51 -18.15
N PRO A 304 -9.72 -28.65 -18.44
CA PRO A 304 -9.50 -27.23 -18.72
C PRO A 304 -8.88 -26.52 -17.50
N ASN A 305 -7.83 -25.74 -17.72
CA ASN A 305 -7.19 -24.92 -16.70
C ASN A 305 -7.18 -23.47 -17.15
N SER A 306 -7.73 -22.56 -16.35
CA SER A 306 -7.87 -21.17 -16.75
C SER A 306 -6.53 -20.45 -16.83
N VAL A 307 -6.37 -19.68 -17.90
CA VAL A 307 -5.23 -18.80 -18.20
C VAL A 307 -5.73 -17.37 -18.24
N LEU A 308 -4.99 -16.47 -17.60
CA LEU A 308 -5.22 -15.03 -17.63
C LEU A 308 -4.14 -14.36 -18.48
N LEU A 309 -4.55 -13.58 -19.48
CA LEU A 309 -3.75 -12.52 -20.09
C LEU A 309 -4.29 -11.17 -19.60
N HIS A 310 -3.49 -10.46 -18.80
CA HIS A 310 -3.84 -9.20 -18.17
C HIS A 310 -2.86 -8.10 -18.60
N PHE A 311 -3.38 -7.01 -19.14
CA PHE A 311 -2.57 -5.92 -19.66
C PHE A 311 -3.27 -4.57 -19.51
N ARG A 312 -2.47 -3.50 -19.52
CA ARG A 312 -2.93 -2.12 -19.55
C ARG A 312 -2.63 -1.49 -20.90
N ASN A 313 -3.56 -0.75 -21.47
CA ASN A 313 -3.25 0.20 -22.52
C ASN A 313 -2.55 1.40 -21.89
N ASN A 314 -1.28 1.63 -22.20
CA ASN A 314 -0.45 2.63 -21.54
C ASN A 314 -0.39 3.98 -22.28
N ALA A 315 -1.29 4.20 -23.25
CA ALA A 315 -1.43 5.46 -23.98
C ALA A 315 -2.80 6.11 -23.75
N ASP A 316 -2.97 7.36 -24.20
CA ASP A 316 -4.28 8.03 -24.13
C ASP A 316 -5.28 7.50 -25.16
N ASP A 317 -4.82 7.07 -26.33
CA ASP A 317 -5.72 6.59 -27.37
C ASP A 317 -6.47 5.33 -26.93
N THR A 318 -7.65 5.11 -27.52
CA THR A 318 -8.29 3.80 -27.43
C THR A 318 -7.48 2.79 -28.23
N LEU A 319 -7.01 1.74 -27.56
CA LEU A 319 -6.41 0.59 -28.21
C LEU A 319 -7.51 -0.30 -28.78
N SER A 320 -7.49 -0.49 -30.10
CA SER A 320 -8.32 -1.46 -30.83
C SER A 320 -7.39 -2.40 -31.60
N CYS A 321 -7.29 -3.65 -31.15
CA CYS A 321 -6.40 -4.64 -31.74
C CYS A 321 -6.96 -6.06 -31.62
N ASP A 322 -6.50 -6.96 -32.47
CA ASP A 322 -6.70 -8.40 -32.27
C ASP A 322 -5.59 -8.97 -31.40
N VAL A 323 -5.95 -9.80 -30.43
CA VAL A 323 -5.00 -10.59 -29.65
C VAL A 323 -5.07 -12.02 -30.16
N LYS A 324 -3.98 -12.56 -30.70
CA LYS A 324 -3.87 -13.97 -31.10
C LYS A 324 -3.02 -14.74 -30.11
N VAL A 325 -3.50 -15.89 -29.65
CA VAL A 325 -2.78 -16.74 -28.70
C VAL A 325 -2.41 -18.07 -29.35
N ARG A 326 -1.17 -18.51 -29.14
CA ARG A 326 -0.64 -19.76 -29.66
C ARG A 326 0.25 -20.47 -28.64
N VAL A 327 0.37 -21.79 -28.80
CA VAL A 327 1.31 -22.59 -28.02
C VAL A 327 2.72 -22.38 -28.56
N LYS A 328 3.62 -21.87 -27.71
CA LYS A 328 5.04 -21.74 -28.02
C LYS A 328 5.79 -23.04 -27.73
N SER A 329 5.50 -23.66 -26.58
CA SER A 329 6.02 -24.96 -26.19
C SER A 329 4.96 -25.77 -25.47
N GLY A 330 4.91 -27.07 -25.75
CA GLY A 330 3.95 -28.01 -25.19
C GLY A 330 3.31 -28.86 -26.29
N GLU A 331 3.40 -30.17 -26.18
CA GLU A 331 2.91 -31.10 -27.19
C GLU A 331 1.46 -31.51 -26.91
N GLY A 332 0.63 -31.55 -27.95
CA GLY A 332 -0.78 -31.95 -27.84
C GLY A 332 -1.61 -31.03 -26.94
N VAL A 333 -1.21 -29.76 -26.82
CA VAL A 333 -1.91 -28.74 -26.04
C VAL A 333 -3.03 -28.13 -26.87
N GLU A 334 -4.23 -28.07 -26.29
CA GLU A 334 -5.39 -27.42 -26.88
C GLU A 334 -5.72 -26.15 -26.10
N LEU A 335 -6.02 -25.07 -26.82
CA LEU A 335 -6.55 -23.83 -26.26
C LEU A 335 -8.06 -23.79 -26.50
N VAL A 336 -8.83 -23.59 -25.45
CA VAL A 336 -10.30 -23.61 -25.53
C VAL A 336 -10.93 -22.46 -24.77
N ARG A 337 -12.13 -22.04 -25.18
CA ARG A 337 -12.99 -21.11 -24.45
C ARG A 337 -14.43 -21.55 -24.61
N ASP A 338 -15.15 -21.69 -23.50
CA ASP A 338 -16.53 -22.19 -23.47
C ASP A 338 -16.70 -23.52 -24.23
N GLY A 339 -15.71 -24.41 -24.11
CA GLY A 339 -15.67 -25.74 -24.75
C GLY A 339 -15.36 -25.73 -26.25
N LYS A 340 -15.01 -24.59 -26.84
CA LYS A 340 -14.67 -24.45 -28.27
C LYS A 340 -13.19 -24.11 -28.47
N PRO A 341 -12.56 -24.48 -29.59
CA PRO A 341 -11.19 -24.06 -29.90
C PRO A 341 -11.03 -22.54 -29.84
N TYR A 342 -9.97 -22.08 -29.19
CA TYR A 342 -9.63 -20.67 -29.02
C TYR A 342 -8.30 -20.35 -29.70
N SER A 343 -8.23 -19.21 -30.38
CA SER A 343 -7.00 -18.70 -31.02
C SER A 343 -6.78 -17.21 -30.81
N GLY A 344 -7.69 -16.53 -30.09
CA GLY A 344 -7.65 -15.09 -29.91
C GLY A 344 -9.01 -14.41 -29.93
N GLU A 345 -9.03 -13.09 -29.71
CA GLU A 345 -10.20 -12.23 -29.83
C GLU A 345 -9.81 -10.78 -30.13
N SER A 346 -10.75 -10.00 -30.65
CA SER A 346 -10.61 -8.55 -30.76
C SER A 346 -10.77 -7.91 -29.39
N VAL A 347 -9.84 -7.03 -29.03
CA VAL A 347 -9.84 -6.30 -27.76
C VAL A 347 -9.94 -4.80 -28.01
N LEU A 348 -10.76 -4.17 -27.19
CA LEU A 348 -10.93 -2.74 -27.13
C LEU A 348 -10.59 -2.28 -25.70
N ALA A 349 -9.63 -1.37 -25.55
CA ALA A 349 -9.20 -0.82 -24.26
C ALA A 349 -9.12 0.70 -24.32
N GLY A 350 -9.79 1.39 -23.39
CA GLY A 350 -9.66 2.84 -23.25
C GLY A 350 -8.23 3.27 -22.93
N GLY A 351 -7.91 4.55 -23.02
CA GLY A 351 -6.59 5.04 -22.62
C GLY A 351 -6.35 4.80 -21.11
N TYR A 352 -5.19 4.26 -20.76
CA TYR A 352 -4.82 3.83 -19.39
C TYR A 352 -5.69 2.75 -18.77
N ASP A 353 -6.62 2.17 -19.55
CA ASP A 353 -7.53 1.14 -19.10
C ASP A 353 -6.85 -0.23 -19.04
N THR A 354 -7.33 -1.07 -18.14
CA THR A 354 -6.78 -2.42 -17.93
C THR A 354 -7.77 -3.46 -18.42
N ARG A 355 -7.29 -4.44 -19.18
CA ARG A 355 -8.10 -5.51 -19.77
C ARG A 355 -7.62 -6.88 -19.35
N SER A 356 -8.55 -7.83 -19.30
CA SER A 356 -8.29 -9.24 -19.02
C SER A 356 -8.93 -10.08 -20.11
N VAL A 357 -8.13 -10.99 -20.66
CA VAL A 357 -8.55 -12.05 -21.58
C VAL A 357 -8.41 -13.39 -20.87
N PHE A 358 -9.47 -14.20 -20.91
CA PHE A 358 -9.52 -15.52 -20.30
C PHE A 358 -9.79 -16.59 -21.36
N PHE A 359 -9.07 -17.68 -21.24
CA PHE A 359 -9.27 -18.92 -21.99
C PHE A 359 -8.65 -20.05 -21.17
N ASP A 360 -8.89 -21.29 -21.57
CA ASP A 360 -8.37 -22.46 -20.89
C ASP A 360 -7.32 -23.18 -21.73
N VAL A 361 -6.37 -23.79 -21.03
CA VAL A 361 -5.38 -24.69 -21.60
C VAL A 361 -5.67 -26.13 -21.17
N VAL A 362 -5.70 -27.05 -22.13
CA VAL A 362 -5.93 -28.48 -21.92
C VAL A 362 -4.72 -29.25 -22.43
N SER A 363 -4.24 -30.20 -21.64
CA SER A 363 -3.27 -31.19 -22.11
C SER A 363 -3.56 -32.57 -21.55
N LYS A 364 -3.26 -33.61 -22.34
CA LYS A 364 -3.41 -35.01 -21.93
C LYS A 364 -2.19 -35.57 -21.19
N GLN A 365 -1.09 -34.83 -21.12
CA GLN A 365 0.16 -35.27 -20.49
C GLN A 365 0.74 -34.20 -19.57
N ALA A 366 1.49 -34.65 -18.55
CA ALA A 366 2.17 -33.76 -17.63
C ALA A 366 3.35 -33.10 -18.35
N GLN A 367 3.39 -31.78 -18.34
CA GLN A 367 4.41 -31.00 -19.02
C GLN A 367 4.37 -29.54 -18.57
N THR A 368 5.40 -28.79 -18.95
CA THR A 368 5.37 -27.32 -18.84
C THR A 368 4.96 -26.73 -20.18
N VAL A 369 3.93 -25.88 -20.15
CA VAL A 369 3.41 -25.19 -21.33
C VAL A 369 3.81 -23.73 -21.29
N VAL A 370 4.24 -23.18 -22.43
CA VAL A 370 4.44 -21.75 -22.64
C VAL A 370 3.60 -21.31 -23.83
N LEU A 371 2.87 -20.22 -23.64
CA LEU A 371 2.03 -19.61 -24.67
C LEU A 371 2.65 -18.30 -25.14
N THR A 372 2.31 -17.86 -26.35
CA THR A 372 2.63 -16.53 -26.86
C THR A 372 1.32 -15.81 -27.23
N ALA A 373 1.21 -14.55 -26.83
CA ALA A 373 0.14 -13.64 -27.22
C ALA A 373 0.70 -12.54 -28.14
N ASP A 374 0.19 -12.49 -29.37
CA ASP A 374 0.54 -11.51 -30.40
C ASP A 374 -0.59 -10.46 -30.51
N PHE A 375 -0.26 -9.19 -30.32
CA PHE A 375 -1.18 -8.04 -30.45
C PHE A 375 -1.03 -7.43 -31.83
N ILE A 376 -2.15 -7.35 -32.56
CA ILE A 376 -2.19 -7.10 -33.99
C ILE A 376 -3.09 -5.92 -34.29
N GLN A 377 -2.59 -4.96 -35.04
CA GLN A 377 -3.38 -3.85 -35.58
C GLN A 377 -3.22 -3.81 -37.10
N GLY A 378 -4.32 -4.00 -37.83
CA GLY A 378 -4.28 -4.27 -39.26
C GLY A 378 -3.54 -5.59 -39.53
N GLU A 379 -2.44 -5.54 -40.28
CA GLU A 379 -1.60 -6.71 -40.58
C GLU A 379 -0.33 -6.80 -39.72
N LYS A 380 -0.07 -5.81 -38.85
CA LYS A 380 1.18 -5.70 -38.10
C LYS A 380 1.03 -6.22 -36.67
N VAL A 381 1.86 -7.20 -36.29
CA VAL A 381 2.12 -7.51 -34.87
C VAL A 381 2.99 -6.38 -34.31
N PHE A 382 2.45 -5.59 -33.38
CA PHE A 382 3.20 -4.48 -32.77
C PHE A 382 3.72 -4.82 -31.37
N TYR A 383 3.16 -5.84 -30.72
CA TYR A 383 3.58 -6.31 -29.41
C TYR A 383 3.36 -7.82 -29.32
N SER A 384 4.35 -8.55 -28.78
CA SER A 384 4.29 -10.02 -28.61
C SER A 384 4.88 -10.39 -27.27
N VAL A 385 4.24 -11.28 -26.52
CA VAL A 385 4.68 -11.65 -25.17
C VAL A 385 4.41 -13.11 -24.86
N ASP A 386 5.34 -13.73 -24.12
CA ASP A 386 5.20 -15.10 -23.67
C ASP A 386 4.58 -15.18 -22.28
N SER A 387 3.86 -16.27 -22.01
CA SER A 387 3.32 -16.54 -20.68
C SER A 387 4.44 -16.96 -19.73
N LEU A 388 4.19 -16.79 -18.43
CA LEU A 388 4.88 -17.56 -17.41
C LEU A 388 4.69 -19.07 -17.69
N PRO A 389 5.66 -19.93 -17.32
CA PRO A 389 5.53 -21.36 -17.50
C PRO A 389 4.32 -21.93 -16.74
N ILE A 390 3.44 -22.63 -17.45
CA ILE A 390 2.26 -23.28 -16.88
C ILE A 390 2.60 -24.75 -16.65
N VAL A 391 2.83 -25.11 -15.39
CA VAL A 391 3.23 -26.49 -15.00
C VAL A 391 2.00 -27.37 -14.83
N MET A 392 1.77 -28.27 -15.79
CA MET A 392 0.66 -29.22 -15.74
C MET A 392 1.06 -30.52 -15.06
N THR A 393 0.31 -30.90 -14.04
CA THR A 393 0.59 -32.09 -13.22
C THR A 393 -0.54 -33.11 -13.29
N PRO A 394 -0.28 -34.41 -13.06
CA PRO A 394 -1.33 -35.40 -12.91
C PRO A 394 -2.29 -35.04 -11.77
N VAL A 395 -3.57 -35.42 -11.90
CA VAL A 395 -4.52 -35.33 -10.78
C VAL A 395 -4.06 -36.31 -9.70
N PRO A 396 -3.89 -35.87 -8.44
CA PRO A 396 -3.61 -36.78 -7.33
C PRO A 396 -4.69 -37.85 -7.25
N THR A 397 -4.29 -39.13 -7.25
CA THR A 397 -5.23 -40.26 -7.03
C THR A 397 -5.45 -40.54 -5.55
N LEU A 398 -4.64 -39.92 -4.68
CA LEU A 398 -4.79 -39.96 -3.24
C LEU A 398 -6.14 -39.33 -2.87
N HIS A 399 -6.97 -40.08 -2.15
CA HIS A 399 -8.34 -39.70 -1.74
C HIS A 399 -9.40 -39.61 -2.84
N ALA A 400 -9.20 -40.26 -4.00
CA ALA A 400 -10.22 -40.31 -5.04
C ALA A 400 -11.59 -40.77 -4.49
N GLY A 401 -12.63 -39.97 -4.75
CA GLY A 401 -14.00 -40.24 -4.27
C GLY A 401 -14.33 -39.70 -2.88
N ALA A 402 -13.41 -39.00 -2.21
CA ALA A 402 -13.71 -38.31 -0.96
C ALA A 402 -14.80 -37.25 -1.17
N THR A 403 -15.83 -37.27 -0.31
CA THR A 403 -16.97 -36.34 -0.33
C THR A 403 -16.81 -35.16 0.64
N TYR A 404 -15.71 -35.13 1.38
CA TYR A 404 -15.35 -34.11 2.36
C TYR A 404 -13.83 -33.91 2.36
N VAL A 405 -13.34 -32.89 3.07
CA VAL A 405 -11.90 -32.68 3.30
C VAL A 405 -11.28 -33.96 3.87
N PRO A 406 -10.24 -34.55 3.24
CA PRO A 406 -9.59 -35.74 3.76
C PRO A 406 -9.03 -35.52 5.17
N GLU A 407 -8.92 -36.59 5.96
CA GLU A 407 -8.34 -36.51 7.29
C GLU A 407 -6.87 -36.04 7.22
N PRO A 408 -6.48 -35.00 7.98
CA PRO A 408 -5.11 -34.53 8.01
C PRO A 408 -4.14 -35.63 8.45
N LYS A 409 -2.95 -35.65 7.85
CA LYS A 409 -1.81 -36.47 8.30
C LYS A 409 -0.71 -35.56 8.85
N PRO A 410 -0.76 -35.16 10.13
CA PRO A 410 0.19 -34.20 10.68
C PRO A 410 1.63 -34.65 10.46
N ALA A 411 2.46 -33.75 9.91
CA ALA A 411 3.87 -33.99 9.74
C ALA A 411 4.57 -34.01 11.11
N LYS A 412 5.46 -34.98 11.32
CA LYS A 412 6.23 -35.05 12.57
C LYS A 412 7.27 -33.93 12.64
N THR A 413 7.19 -33.11 13.67
CA THR A 413 8.09 -31.98 13.96
C THR A 413 8.38 -31.90 15.46
N ASP A 414 9.59 -31.47 15.81
CA ASP A 414 10.00 -31.16 17.19
C ASP A 414 9.73 -29.68 17.56
N TYR A 415 9.19 -28.91 16.61
CA TYR A 415 8.92 -27.47 16.73
C TYR A 415 7.43 -27.21 16.83
N LEU A 416 7.08 -26.20 17.63
CA LEU A 416 5.74 -25.61 17.70
C LEU A 416 5.71 -24.38 16.78
N ILE A 417 5.20 -24.57 15.57
CA ILE A 417 5.17 -23.52 14.54
C ILE A 417 3.76 -22.97 14.44
N GLY A 418 3.62 -21.65 14.50
CA GLY A 418 2.35 -20.99 14.27
C GLY A 418 2.40 -19.94 13.19
N SER A 419 1.23 -19.51 12.74
CA SER A 419 1.09 -18.42 11.80
C SER A 419 0.05 -17.42 12.27
N TYR A 420 0.24 -16.14 11.98
CA TYR A 420 -0.85 -15.18 12.10
C TYR A 420 -1.94 -15.48 11.05
N TYR A 421 -3.20 -15.19 11.39
CA TYR A 421 -4.37 -15.45 10.56
C TYR A 421 -5.31 -14.25 10.60
N PHE A 422 -5.64 -13.71 9.42
CA PHE A 422 -6.55 -12.59 9.26
C PHE A 422 -7.96 -13.08 8.87
N PRO A 423 -8.99 -12.90 9.71
CA PRO A 423 -10.36 -13.32 9.43
C PRO A 423 -11.16 -12.21 8.70
N GLY A 424 -10.65 -11.71 7.57
CA GLY A 424 -11.29 -10.64 6.79
C GLY A 424 -12.08 -11.07 5.56
N TYR A 425 -12.27 -12.38 5.34
CA TYR A 425 -12.77 -12.97 4.09
C TYR A 425 -14.16 -13.59 4.20
N GLY A 426 -14.83 -13.45 5.35
CA GLY A 426 -16.20 -13.91 5.56
C GLY A 426 -17.23 -13.15 4.69
N LYS A 427 -18.25 -13.84 4.18
CA LYS A 427 -19.28 -13.21 3.35
C LYS A 427 -20.04 -12.13 4.13
N GLY A 428 -19.96 -10.89 3.66
CA GLY A 428 -20.63 -9.75 4.31
C GLY A 428 -20.02 -9.35 5.65
N CYS A 429 -18.82 -9.84 5.99
CA CYS A 429 -18.15 -9.42 7.21
C CYS A 429 -17.88 -7.90 7.17
N SER A 430 -17.92 -7.27 8.34
CA SER A 430 -17.82 -5.82 8.46
C SER A 430 -16.88 -5.42 9.59
N TYR A 431 -16.24 -4.27 9.41
CA TYR A 431 -15.38 -3.63 10.39
C TYR A 431 -15.78 -2.16 10.51
N HIS A 432 -15.99 -1.68 11.73
CA HIS A 432 -16.58 -0.36 12.02
C HIS A 432 -17.80 0.00 11.15
N GLY A 433 -18.74 -0.95 10.99
CA GLY A 433 -19.98 -0.76 10.23
C GLY A 433 -19.82 -0.73 8.71
N SER A 434 -18.63 -0.99 8.17
CA SER A 434 -18.37 -1.07 6.73
C SER A 434 -18.09 -2.50 6.30
N VAL A 435 -18.77 -2.98 5.26
CA VAL A 435 -18.53 -4.31 4.68
C VAL A 435 -17.12 -4.35 4.07
N LEU A 436 -16.31 -5.31 4.50
CA LEU A 436 -14.96 -5.50 3.97
C LEU A 436 -15.01 -5.91 2.49
N GLN A 437 -14.12 -5.33 1.69
CA GLN A 437 -14.04 -5.53 0.23
C GLN A 437 -12.76 -6.26 -0.18
N GLU A 438 -12.25 -7.15 0.67
CA GLU A 438 -10.93 -7.79 0.50
C GLU A 438 -10.82 -8.54 -0.85
N TRP A 439 -11.78 -9.41 -1.18
CA TRP A 439 -11.76 -10.14 -2.46
C TRP A 439 -11.92 -9.23 -3.69
N PRO A 440 -12.90 -8.29 -3.75
CA PRO A 440 -12.96 -7.30 -4.82
C PRO A 440 -11.67 -6.48 -4.96
N MET A 441 -11.04 -6.08 -3.86
CA MET A 441 -9.81 -5.30 -3.86
C MET A 441 -8.66 -6.10 -4.48
N LEU A 442 -8.46 -7.35 -4.04
CA LEU A 442 -7.45 -8.25 -4.58
C LEU A 442 -7.66 -8.49 -6.08
N VAL A 443 -8.87 -8.86 -6.49
CA VAL A 443 -9.20 -9.22 -7.88
C VAL A 443 -9.04 -8.05 -8.85
N ASN A 444 -9.23 -6.82 -8.39
CA ASN A 444 -9.08 -5.63 -9.22
C ASN A 444 -7.65 -5.09 -9.27
N SER A 445 -6.79 -5.45 -8.30
CA SER A 445 -5.37 -5.06 -8.28
C SER A 445 -4.45 -6.14 -8.84
N ASN A 446 -4.64 -7.39 -8.38
CA ASN A 446 -3.77 -8.53 -8.65
C ASN A 446 -4.61 -9.76 -9.04
N PRO A 447 -5.35 -9.73 -10.18
CA PRO A 447 -6.23 -10.84 -10.57
C PRO A 447 -5.51 -12.17 -10.77
N TRP A 448 -4.20 -12.17 -10.99
CA TRP A 448 -3.39 -13.39 -11.14
C TRP A 448 -3.19 -14.16 -9.82
N THR A 449 -3.40 -13.51 -8.66
CA THR A 449 -3.31 -14.15 -7.35
C THR A 449 -4.67 -14.74 -6.96
N LYS A 450 -4.82 -16.07 -7.09
CA LYS A 450 -6.03 -16.79 -6.67
C LYS A 450 -5.69 -17.88 -5.65
N PRO A 451 -6.33 -17.91 -4.46
CA PRO A 451 -6.15 -19.00 -3.51
C PRO A 451 -6.63 -20.34 -4.08
N ALA A 452 -6.02 -21.44 -3.63
CA ALA A 452 -6.42 -22.80 -4.01
C ALA A 452 -7.84 -23.15 -3.56
N LEU A 453 -8.36 -22.47 -2.52
CA LEU A 453 -9.75 -22.56 -2.06
C LEU A 453 -10.72 -21.68 -2.87
N GLY A 454 -10.21 -20.90 -3.82
CA GLY A 454 -10.95 -19.84 -4.50
C GLY A 454 -11.12 -18.60 -3.62
N TYR A 455 -12.07 -17.74 -3.98
CA TYR A 455 -12.45 -16.55 -3.19
C TYR A 455 -13.39 -17.00 -2.07
N TYR A 456 -12.83 -17.73 -1.10
CA TYR A 456 -13.58 -18.47 -0.10
C TYR A 456 -14.33 -17.56 0.89
N ASP A 457 -15.40 -18.11 1.46
CA ASP A 457 -16.05 -17.58 2.66
C ASP A 457 -15.57 -18.39 3.88
N GLU A 458 -14.71 -17.80 4.70
CA GLU A 458 -14.08 -18.50 5.83
C GLU A 458 -15.01 -18.67 7.05
N SER A 459 -16.26 -18.24 6.96
CA SER A 459 -17.30 -18.63 7.93
C SER A 459 -17.74 -20.10 7.77
N ARG A 460 -17.23 -20.79 6.75
CA ARG A 460 -17.51 -22.20 6.45
C ARG A 460 -16.53 -23.15 7.15
N PRO A 461 -17.00 -24.15 7.92
CA PRO A 461 -16.11 -25.12 8.56
C PRO A 461 -15.21 -25.89 7.58
N GLU A 462 -15.65 -26.13 6.34
CA GLU A 462 -14.86 -26.85 5.34
C GLU A 462 -13.63 -26.06 4.88
N VAL A 463 -13.73 -24.72 4.86
CA VAL A 463 -12.57 -23.84 4.57
C VAL A 463 -11.54 -23.99 5.67
N VAL A 464 -12.00 -23.93 6.93
CA VAL A 464 -11.15 -24.12 8.10
C VAL A 464 -10.52 -25.52 8.12
N ASP A 465 -11.26 -26.58 7.79
CA ASP A 465 -10.72 -27.94 7.73
C ASP A 465 -9.65 -28.12 6.64
N TRP A 466 -9.79 -27.45 5.48
CA TRP A 466 -8.72 -27.43 4.47
C TRP A 466 -7.47 -26.73 4.99
N GLN A 467 -7.63 -25.58 5.65
CA GLN A 467 -6.52 -24.83 6.23
C GLN A 467 -5.82 -25.64 7.33
N ILE A 468 -6.58 -26.30 8.22
CA ILE A 468 -6.05 -27.22 9.25
C ILE A 468 -5.29 -28.36 8.58
N LYS A 469 -5.86 -29.01 7.55
CA LYS A 469 -5.20 -30.09 6.82
C LYS A 469 -3.84 -29.65 6.28
N TRP A 470 -3.82 -28.57 5.52
CA TRP A 470 -2.59 -28.08 4.91
C TRP A 470 -1.58 -27.60 5.95
N ALA A 471 -2.02 -26.93 7.02
CA ALA A 471 -1.14 -26.51 8.10
C ALA A 471 -0.48 -27.71 8.78
N LEU A 472 -1.27 -28.69 9.25
CA LEU A 472 -0.76 -29.87 9.97
C LEU A 472 0.16 -30.73 9.10
N GLU A 473 -0.19 -30.93 7.83
CA GLU A 473 0.63 -31.71 6.89
C GLU A 473 1.95 -31.04 6.51
N HIS A 474 2.12 -29.75 6.84
CA HIS A 474 3.34 -29.00 6.58
C HIS A 474 4.03 -28.49 7.86
N GLY A 475 3.62 -28.99 9.03
CA GLY A 475 4.28 -28.72 10.31
C GLY A 475 3.84 -27.43 11.01
N VAL A 476 2.79 -26.75 10.52
CA VAL A 476 2.15 -25.62 11.22
C VAL A 476 1.08 -26.16 12.15
N ASN A 477 1.14 -25.81 13.43
CA ASN A 477 0.35 -26.44 14.50
C ASN A 477 -0.70 -25.52 15.10
N PHE A 478 -0.57 -24.20 14.90
CA PHE A 478 -1.50 -23.25 15.47
C PHE A 478 -1.63 -21.95 14.67
N PHE A 479 -2.77 -21.27 14.86
CA PHE A 479 -2.95 -19.89 14.38
C PHE A 479 -3.05 -18.88 15.51
N LEU A 480 -2.44 -17.72 15.32
CA LEU A 480 -2.72 -16.51 16.08
C LEU A 480 -3.73 -15.70 15.29
N VAL A 481 -4.98 -15.71 15.74
CA VAL A 481 -6.11 -15.19 14.97
C VAL A 481 -6.35 -13.75 15.37
N ASP A 482 -6.37 -12.86 14.39
CA ASP A 482 -6.68 -11.45 14.60
C ASP A 482 -8.08 -11.33 15.24
N TRP A 483 -8.14 -10.55 16.31
CA TRP A 483 -9.32 -10.38 17.13
C TRP A 483 -9.50 -8.91 17.46
N TYR A 484 -10.73 -8.41 17.36
CA TYR A 484 -11.00 -6.97 17.39
C TYR A 484 -12.05 -6.60 18.42
N TRP A 485 -11.79 -5.55 19.20
CA TRP A 485 -12.75 -4.94 20.11
C TRP A 485 -12.64 -3.43 20.03
N ASP A 486 -13.72 -2.72 19.73
CA ASP A 486 -13.78 -1.24 19.72
C ASP A 486 -15.04 -0.78 20.45
N ALA A 487 -14.86 -0.04 21.55
CA ALA A 487 -15.92 0.65 22.28
C ALA A 487 -17.17 -0.22 22.57
N GLY A 488 -16.96 -1.38 23.19
CA GLY A 488 -18.03 -2.32 23.57
C GLY A 488 -18.40 -3.36 22.52
N GLU A 489 -17.91 -3.23 21.28
CA GLU A 489 -18.28 -4.10 20.15
C GLU A 489 -17.13 -5.01 19.73
N ASN A 490 -17.46 -6.25 19.34
CA ASN A 490 -16.50 -7.26 18.87
C ASN A 490 -16.77 -7.59 17.40
N TYR A 491 -15.70 -7.69 16.60
CA TYR A 491 -15.78 -7.89 15.13
C TYR A 491 -15.01 -9.13 14.67
N LEU A 492 -15.40 -9.66 13.51
CA LEU A 492 -14.70 -10.72 12.76
C LEU A 492 -14.51 -12.07 13.49
N GLU A 493 -15.47 -12.47 14.33
CA GLU A 493 -15.42 -13.77 15.02
C GLU A 493 -15.84 -14.98 14.19
N HIS A 494 -16.32 -14.79 12.95
CA HIS A 494 -16.90 -15.86 12.14
C HIS A 494 -15.94 -17.01 11.88
N TRP A 495 -14.64 -16.75 11.80
CA TRP A 495 -13.63 -17.82 11.68
C TRP A 495 -13.57 -18.67 12.95
N ILE A 496 -13.63 -18.06 14.14
CA ILE A 496 -13.62 -18.79 15.42
C ILE A 496 -14.88 -19.65 15.53
N ASP A 497 -16.04 -19.10 15.15
CA ASP A 497 -17.30 -19.83 15.15
C ASP A 497 -17.32 -20.99 14.14
N ALA A 498 -16.66 -20.83 12.99
CA ALA A 498 -16.45 -21.90 12.01
C ALA A 498 -15.46 -22.95 12.51
N PHE A 499 -14.37 -22.53 13.16
CA PHE A 499 -13.37 -23.43 13.76
C PHE A 499 -13.98 -24.34 14.82
N GLN A 500 -14.92 -23.85 15.65
CA GLN A 500 -15.61 -24.69 16.64
C GLN A 500 -16.48 -25.79 16.00
N GLN A 501 -16.86 -25.62 14.74
CA GLN A 501 -17.63 -26.60 13.95
C GLN A 501 -16.74 -27.46 13.04
N ALA A 502 -15.47 -27.09 12.86
CA ALA A 502 -14.54 -27.80 12.00
C ALA A 502 -14.27 -29.22 12.53
N LYS A 503 -14.26 -30.20 11.63
CA LYS A 503 -14.16 -31.62 11.97
C LYS A 503 -12.79 -31.96 12.55
N TYR A 504 -11.74 -31.29 12.10
CA TYR A 504 -10.35 -31.61 12.47
C TYR A 504 -9.76 -30.67 13.53
N ARG A 505 -10.59 -29.83 14.16
CA ARG A 505 -10.16 -28.83 15.16
C ARG A 505 -9.35 -29.39 16.32
N SER A 506 -9.63 -30.62 16.76
CA SER A 506 -8.97 -31.24 17.92
C SER A 506 -7.46 -31.43 17.76
N GLY A 507 -6.97 -31.51 16.51
CA GLY A 507 -5.55 -31.63 16.18
C GLY A 507 -4.81 -30.30 16.06
N PHE A 508 -5.50 -29.17 16.13
CA PHE A 508 -4.95 -27.84 15.82
C PHE A 508 -5.18 -26.86 16.98
N LYS A 509 -4.21 -25.99 17.25
CA LYS A 509 -4.36 -24.97 18.30
C LYS A 509 -4.66 -23.59 17.72
N TRP A 510 -5.19 -22.70 18.53
CA TRP A 510 -5.30 -21.29 18.18
C TRP A 510 -5.22 -20.38 19.40
N ALA A 511 -4.83 -19.13 19.23
CA ALA A 511 -4.88 -18.11 20.28
C ALA A 511 -5.30 -16.76 19.73
N VAL A 512 -5.74 -15.89 20.64
CA VAL A 512 -6.11 -14.51 20.33
C VAL A 512 -4.85 -13.69 20.05
N MET A 513 -4.83 -13.05 18.89
CA MET A 513 -4.00 -11.88 18.60
C MET A 513 -4.90 -10.66 18.56
N TRP A 514 -4.87 -9.85 19.60
CA TRP A 514 -5.73 -8.68 19.68
C TRP A 514 -5.16 -7.53 18.85
N ALA A 515 -5.77 -7.31 17.69
CA ALA A 515 -5.48 -6.25 16.74
C ALA A 515 -6.07 -4.90 17.21
N ASN A 516 -5.60 -4.39 18.36
CA ASN A 516 -6.15 -3.21 19.05
C ASN A 516 -5.65 -1.85 18.49
N HIS A 517 -5.52 -1.72 17.17
CA HIS A 517 -5.10 -0.47 16.50
C HIS A 517 -6.28 0.49 16.26
N ASN A 518 -7.08 0.71 17.30
CA ASN A 518 -8.28 1.54 17.25
C ASN A 518 -7.99 3.01 17.55
N ARG A 519 -9.00 3.86 17.34
CA ARG A 519 -8.97 5.29 17.70
C ARG A 519 -8.70 5.48 19.21
N PRO A 520 -8.03 6.58 19.62
CA PRO A 520 -7.86 6.91 21.04
C PRO A 520 -9.17 6.95 21.82
N GLY A 521 -9.13 6.42 23.05
CA GLY A 521 -10.27 6.38 23.96
C GLY A 521 -11.33 5.32 23.63
N SER A 522 -10.99 4.32 22.81
CA SER A 522 -11.90 3.22 22.44
C SER A 522 -11.90 2.06 23.42
N HIS A 523 -11.05 2.08 24.44
CA HIS A 523 -10.89 0.98 25.37
C HIS A 523 -10.83 1.43 26.84
N THR A 524 -11.95 1.28 27.54
CA THR A 524 -12.08 1.61 28.98
C THR A 524 -11.68 0.44 29.89
N LYS A 525 -11.65 0.67 31.22
CA LYS A 525 -11.46 -0.42 32.19
C LYS A 525 -12.66 -1.38 32.18
N GLU A 526 -13.86 -0.87 31.92
CA GLU A 526 -15.08 -1.66 31.76
C GLU A 526 -15.01 -2.53 30.51
N ASP A 527 -14.52 -1.98 29.39
CA ASP A 527 -14.23 -2.75 28.18
C ASP A 527 -13.23 -3.86 28.48
N TRP A 528 -12.14 -3.58 29.20
CA TRP A 528 -11.14 -4.59 29.57
C TRP A 528 -11.77 -5.78 30.31
N ILE A 529 -12.62 -5.50 31.31
CA ILE A 529 -13.33 -6.54 32.06
C ILE A 529 -14.28 -7.34 31.13
N ALA A 530 -14.99 -6.67 30.23
CA ALA A 530 -15.88 -7.32 29.27
C ALA A 530 -15.11 -8.24 28.31
N VAL A 531 -13.97 -7.77 27.79
CA VAL A 531 -13.06 -8.52 26.93
C VAL A 531 -12.57 -9.79 27.65
N VAL A 532 -12.06 -9.67 28.88
CA VAL A 532 -11.55 -10.81 29.65
C VAL A 532 -12.67 -11.82 29.96
N ASN A 533 -13.85 -11.36 30.35
CA ASN A 533 -15.00 -12.23 30.58
C ASN A 533 -15.40 -12.99 29.31
N ARG A 534 -15.33 -12.35 28.15
CA ARG A 534 -15.60 -13.00 26.86
C ARG A 534 -14.57 -14.09 26.57
N TRP A 535 -13.28 -13.82 26.79
CA TRP A 535 -12.22 -14.82 26.59
C TRP A 535 -12.40 -16.03 27.50
N ILE A 536 -12.70 -15.81 28.78
CA ILE A 536 -13.00 -16.90 29.74
C ILE A 536 -14.22 -17.70 29.27
N GLY A 537 -15.32 -17.02 28.95
CA GLY A 537 -16.60 -17.65 28.64
C GLY A 537 -16.62 -18.40 27.31
N LYS A 538 -15.88 -17.94 26.30
CA LYS A 538 -15.97 -18.46 24.93
C LYS A 538 -14.73 -19.23 24.46
N TYR A 539 -13.52 -18.89 24.95
CA TYR A 539 -12.28 -19.38 24.31
C TYR A 539 -11.38 -20.20 25.23
N PHE A 540 -11.02 -19.68 26.41
CA PHE A 540 -9.96 -20.25 27.26
C PHE A 540 -10.24 -21.65 27.79
N ASN A 541 -11.51 -22.05 27.83
CA ASN A 541 -11.95 -23.37 28.28
C ASN A 541 -11.95 -24.44 27.18
N THR A 542 -11.63 -24.08 25.93
CA THR A 542 -11.53 -25.06 24.84
C THR A 542 -10.17 -25.76 24.84
N ASP A 543 -10.13 -27.06 24.57
CA ASP A 543 -8.89 -27.84 24.52
C ASP A 543 -7.96 -27.35 23.40
N GLU A 544 -8.55 -26.75 22.36
CA GLU A 544 -7.86 -26.21 21.20
C GLU A 544 -7.20 -24.83 21.45
N TYR A 545 -7.51 -24.15 22.56
CA TYR A 545 -6.87 -22.87 22.86
C TYR A 545 -5.39 -23.08 23.22
N LEU A 546 -4.50 -22.31 22.61
CA LEU A 546 -3.06 -22.41 22.85
C LEU A 546 -2.76 -22.01 24.29
N GLN A 547 -1.98 -22.86 24.97
CA GLN A 547 -1.49 -22.59 26.31
C GLN A 547 0.03 -22.66 26.33
N MET A 548 0.65 -21.73 27.06
CA MET A 548 2.07 -21.75 27.39
C MET A 548 2.22 -21.95 28.89
N ASP A 549 3.07 -22.89 29.31
CA ASP A 549 3.24 -23.24 30.72
C ASP A 549 1.90 -23.59 31.43
N GLY A 550 0.94 -24.14 30.67
CA GLY A 550 -0.40 -24.50 31.13
C GLY A 550 -1.36 -23.32 31.36
N LYS A 551 -1.04 -22.12 30.84
CA LYS A 551 -1.88 -20.92 30.90
C LYS A 551 -2.30 -20.50 29.49
N PRO A 552 -3.58 -20.12 29.25
CA PRO A 552 -3.96 -19.41 28.03
C PRO A 552 -3.01 -18.24 27.73
N VAL A 553 -2.70 -18.04 26.46
CA VAL A 553 -1.82 -16.97 25.98
C VAL A 553 -2.59 -16.00 25.09
N VAL A 554 -2.39 -14.69 25.30
CA VAL A 554 -2.95 -13.62 24.48
C VAL A 554 -1.82 -12.74 23.96
N PHE A 555 -1.85 -12.44 22.67
CA PHE A 555 -0.92 -11.51 22.02
C PHE A 555 -1.62 -10.18 21.82
N ILE A 556 -0.97 -9.06 22.19
CA ILE A 556 -1.55 -7.72 22.07
C ILE A 556 -0.75 -6.92 21.05
N TRP A 557 -1.40 -6.51 19.96
CA TRP A 557 -0.79 -5.82 18.82
C TRP A 557 -0.09 -4.51 19.20
N ASP A 558 -0.81 -3.59 19.82
CA ASP A 558 -0.34 -2.25 20.17
C ASP A 558 -0.52 -2.00 21.68
N THR A 559 0.54 -2.30 22.42
CA THR A 559 0.57 -2.09 23.87
C THR A 559 0.56 -0.61 24.26
N ALA A 560 1.00 0.29 23.37
CA ALA A 560 0.98 1.72 23.62
C ALA A 560 -0.45 2.29 23.55
N ASN A 561 -1.28 1.81 22.61
CA ASN A 561 -2.69 2.16 22.56
C ASN A 561 -3.45 1.69 23.80
N LEU A 562 -3.23 0.44 24.22
CA LEU A 562 -3.85 -0.09 25.43
C LEU A 562 -3.46 0.72 26.67
N ARG A 563 -2.16 0.99 26.82
CA ARG A 563 -1.62 1.82 27.91
C ARG A 563 -2.23 3.22 27.92
N ARG A 564 -2.30 3.87 26.75
CA ARG A 564 -2.88 5.21 26.61
C ARG A 564 -4.32 5.22 27.09
N ASP A 565 -5.14 4.29 26.59
CA ASP A 565 -6.58 4.30 26.87
C ASP A 565 -6.89 3.89 28.31
N LEU A 566 -6.07 3.03 28.92
CA LEU A 566 -6.19 2.66 30.34
C LEU A 566 -5.65 3.73 31.32
N GLY A 567 -4.93 4.74 30.84
CA GLY A 567 -4.44 5.85 31.66
C GLY A 567 -3.00 5.72 32.17
N GLY A 568 -2.15 4.94 31.49
CA GLY A 568 -0.72 4.82 31.79
C GLY A 568 -0.28 3.41 32.18
N SER A 569 1.04 3.22 32.37
CA SER A 569 1.63 1.90 32.62
C SER A 569 1.19 1.26 33.94
N GLU A 570 1.00 2.04 35.00
CA GLU A 570 0.50 1.52 36.28
C GLU A 570 -0.93 0.96 36.14
N ALA A 571 -1.81 1.68 35.43
CA ALA A 571 -3.17 1.24 35.17
C ALA A 571 -3.21 0.03 34.23
N ALA A 572 -2.35 -0.01 33.20
CA ALA A 572 -2.20 -1.18 32.35
C ALA A 572 -1.75 -2.42 33.17
N ALA A 573 -0.77 -2.25 34.06
CA ALA A 573 -0.29 -3.32 34.95
C ALA A 573 -1.40 -3.85 35.87
N GLU A 574 -2.18 -2.94 36.46
CA GLU A 574 -3.35 -3.28 37.28
C GLU A 574 -4.36 -4.13 36.49
N MET A 575 -4.65 -3.74 35.25
CA MET A 575 -5.62 -4.44 34.40
C MET A 575 -5.12 -5.81 33.93
N LEU A 576 -3.84 -5.95 33.55
CA LEU A 576 -3.27 -7.27 33.21
C LEU A 576 -3.27 -8.21 34.41
N ALA A 577 -2.95 -7.70 35.62
CA ALA A 577 -3.01 -8.48 36.85
C ALA A 577 -4.46 -8.86 37.23
N LEU A 578 -5.42 -7.96 37.01
CA LEU A 578 -6.84 -8.24 37.19
C LEU A 578 -7.30 -9.37 36.26
N ALA A 579 -6.84 -9.39 35.01
CA ALA A 579 -7.17 -10.47 34.08
C ALA A 579 -6.62 -11.83 34.55
N ASP A 580 -5.37 -11.92 35.00
CA ASP A 580 -4.81 -13.17 35.59
C ASP A 580 -5.63 -13.62 36.81
N LYS A 581 -6.07 -12.69 37.66
CA LYS A 581 -6.94 -12.99 38.79
C LYS A 581 -8.30 -13.53 38.34
N MET A 582 -9.00 -12.85 37.42
CA MET A 582 -10.31 -13.29 36.91
C MET A 582 -10.24 -14.69 36.30
N VAL A 583 -9.18 -14.97 35.52
CA VAL A 583 -8.96 -16.28 34.89
C VAL A 583 -8.72 -17.38 35.93
N ARG A 584 -8.01 -17.07 37.03
CA ARG A 584 -7.84 -18.01 38.16
C ARG A 584 -9.13 -18.27 38.92
N GLU A 585 -9.91 -17.22 39.17
CA GLU A 585 -11.22 -17.34 39.81
C GLU A 585 -12.20 -18.16 38.98
N ALA A 586 -12.04 -18.15 37.64
CA ALA A 586 -12.76 -19.03 36.73
C ALA A 586 -12.25 -20.49 36.71
N GLY A 587 -11.27 -20.85 37.53
CA GLY A 587 -10.76 -22.22 37.69
C GLY A 587 -9.55 -22.61 36.83
N LEU A 588 -8.98 -21.67 36.06
CA LEU A 588 -7.80 -21.89 35.24
C LEU A 588 -6.50 -21.53 35.99
N LYS A 589 -5.32 -21.86 35.45
CA LYS A 589 -4.02 -21.55 36.10
C LYS A 589 -3.63 -20.06 36.07
N GLY A 590 -4.40 -19.22 35.38
CA GLY A 590 -4.08 -17.82 35.05
C GLY A 590 -3.88 -17.61 33.55
N VAL A 591 -3.60 -16.38 33.12
CA VAL A 591 -3.38 -15.99 31.70
C VAL A 591 -2.01 -15.31 31.55
N THR A 592 -1.43 -15.38 30.35
CA THR A 592 -0.18 -14.67 30.02
C THR A 592 -0.37 -13.77 28.81
N PHE A 593 0.29 -12.61 28.85
CA PHE A 593 0.23 -11.60 27.80
C PHE A 593 1.58 -11.43 27.12
N TRP A 594 1.56 -11.48 25.79
CA TRP A 594 2.71 -11.20 24.94
C TRP A 594 2.52 -9.86 24.23
N ALA A 595 3.54 -9.02 24.32
CA ALA A 595 3.55 -7.73 23.66
C ALA A 595 4.01 -7.88 22.21
N MET A 596 3.28 -7.27 21.30
CA MET A 596 3.71 -7.08 19.92
C MET A 596 4.18 -5.63 19.70
N ASN A 597 4.76 -5.40 18.51
CA ASN A 597 5.27 -4.10 18.05
C ASN A 597 6.36 -3.44 18.91
N ALA A 598 7.10 -2.51 18.31
CA ALA A 598 8.29 -1.94 18.92
C ALA A 598 7.93 -0.96 20.06
N THR A 599 7.94 -1.46 21.29
CA THR A 599 7.93 -0.67 22.52
C THR A 599 9.16 -0.99 23.38
N ASN A 600 9.46 -0.08 24.32
CA ASN A 600 10.53 -0.26 25.29
C ASN A 600 10.25 -1.50 26.16
N VAL A 601 11.19 -2.46 26.15
CA VAL A 601 11.04 -3.76 26.83
C VAL A 601 10.95 -3.64 28.35
N ASP A 602 11.61 -2.66 28.98
CA ASP A 602 11.51 -2.43 30.42
C ASP A 602 10.11 -1.98 30.81
N THR A 603 9.47 -1.13 29.98
CA THR A 603 8.09 -0.72 30.24
C THR A 603 7.13 -1.89 30.10
N LEU A 604 7.28 -2.69 29.04
CA LEU A 604 6.49 -3.92 28.86
C LEU A 604 6.65 -4.86 30.06
N LYS A 605 7.88 -5.05 30.55
CA LYS A 605 8.11 -5.88 31.72
C LYS A 605 7.39 -5.34 32.95
N SER A 606 7.46 -4.02 33.19
CA SER A 606 6.80 -3.37 34.33
C SER A 606 5.28 -3.48 34.29
N GLU A 607 4.69 -3.61 33.09
CA GLU A 607 3.25 -3.78 32.87
C GLU A 607 2.78 -5.21 33.07
N GLY A 608 3.69 -6.19 33.07
CA GLY A 608 3.36 -7.60 33.31
C GLY A 608 3.34 -8.48 32.05
N TYR A 609 3.83 -7.99 30.91
CA TYR A 609 4.04 -8.83 29.73
C TYR A 609 5.15 -9.87 30.00
N VAL A 610 4.92 -11.12 29.57
CA VAL A 610 5.88 -12.22 29.80
C VAL A 610 6.90 -12.35 28.68
N GLY A 611 6.57 -11.85 27.50
CA GLY A 611 7.40 -11.97 26.32
C GLY A 611 7.01 -10.98 25.23
N HIS A 612 7.84 -10.93 24.21
CA HIS A 612 7.71 -10.03 23.09
C HIS A 612 7.89 -10.75 21.75
N THR A 613 7.10 -10.34 20.77
CA THR A 613 7.17 -10.76 19.37
C THR A 613 6.85 -9.57 18.46
N SER A 614 6.83 -9.77 17.14
CA SER A 614 6.46 -8.77 16.14
C SER A 614 5.48 -9.36 15.13
N TYR A 615 4.78 -8.51 14.38
CA TYR A 615 3.99 -9.00 13.24
C TYR A 615 4.85 -9.11 12.00
N HIS A 616 5.39 -7.98 11.55
CA HIS A 616 6.44 -7.94 10.53
C HIS A 616 7.74 -7.42 11.14
N TRP A 617 8.85 -7.99 10.68
CA TRP A 617 10.18 -7.52 11.04
C TRP A 617 11.15 -7.71 9.89
N TRP A 618 11.13 -6.79 8.92
CA TRP A 618 11.99 -6.84 7.74
C TRP A 618 13.45 -6.44 8.00
N SER A 619 13.88 -6.43 9.27
CA SER A 619 15.21 -5.98 9.68
C SER A 619 15.48 -4.52 9.22
N ASP A 620 16.73 -4.22 8.94
CA ASP A 620 17.25 -3.04 8.24
C ASP A 620 17.24 -3.20 6.70
N ALA A 621 16.51 -4.18 6.12
CA ALA A 621 16.52 -4.44 4.68
C ALA A 621 16.07 -3.22 3.85
N ALA A 622 14.95 -2.61 4.23
CA ALA A 622 14.46 -1.38 3.61
C ALA A 622 15.48 -0.23 3.73
N LEU A 623 16.06 -0.05 4.94
CA LEU A 623 17.01 1.02 5.22
C LEU A 623 18.37 0.84 4.52
N THR A 624 18.71 -0.38 4.11
CA THR A 624 19.99 -0.68 3.44
C THR A 624 19.84 -0.91 1.94
N SER A 625 18.61 -0.93 1.44
CA SER A 625 18.30 -1.01 0.01
C SER A 625 18.29 0.38 -0.64
N ARG A 626 18.45 0.41 -1.98
CA ARG A 626 18.40 1.65 -2.78
C ARG A 626 17.04 2.34 -2.65
N ASP A 627 15.95 1.56 -2.65
CA ASP A 627 14.61 2.04 -2.38
C ASP A 627 14.04 1.38 -1.11
N GLN A 628 13.63 2.20 -0.14
CA GLN A 628 13.05 1.74 1.13
C GLN A 628 11.68 1.07 0.96
N SER A 629 11.09 1.21 -0.22
CA SER A 629 9.75 0.75 -0.55
C SER A 629 9.73 -0.23 -1.74
N PHE A 630 10.90 -0.60 -2.26
CA PHE A 630 11.06 -1.57 -3.34
C PHE A 630 12.38 -2.33 -3.17
N PHE A 631 12.34 -3.51 -2.55
CA PHE A 631 13.55 -4.29 -2.21
C PHE A 631 13.30 -5.79 -2.24
N SER A 632 14.36 -6.59 -2.30
CA SER A 632 14.25 -8.05 -2.47
C SER A 632 13.92 -8.76 -1.15
N PHE A 633 13.27 -9.92 -1.25
CA PHE A 633 13.02 -10.80 -0.12
C PHE A 633 14.33 -11.42 0.42
N ASP A 634 15.32 -11.68 -0.44
CA ASP A 634 16.66 -12.12 0.01
C ASP A 634 17.30 -11.10 0.96
N ALA A 635 17.10 -9.79 0.73
CA ALA A 635 17.64 -8.77 1.62
C ALA A 635 17.13 -8.91 3.06
N ILE A 636 15.91 -9.43 3.24
CA ILE A 636 15.33 -9.73 4.55
C ILE A 636 15.92 -11.02 5.11
N ALA A 637 15.98 -12.08 4.30
CA ALA A 637 16.48 -13.39 4.70
C ALA A 637 17.92 -13.31 5.23
N ASP A 638 18.80 -12.56 4.54
CA ASP A 638 20.21 -12.41 4.90
C ASP A 638 20.45 -11.69 6.24
N ARG A 639 19.46 -10.91 6.71
CA ARG A 639 19.59 -10.03 7.88
C ARG A 639 18.75 -10.47 9.08
N ALA A 640 17.85 -11.42 8.89
CA ALA A 640 16.87 -11.83 9.91
C ALA A 640 17.53 -12.31 11.22
N ALA A 641 18.55 -13.17 11.15
CA ALA A 641 19.21 -13.71 12.34
C ALA A 641 19.89 -12.64 13.22
N LYS A 642 20.45 -11.60 12.59
CA LYS A 642 21.06 -10.47 13.30
C LYS A 642 20.02 -9.72 14.12
N THR A 643 18.85 -9.48 13.55
CA THR A 643 17.79 -8.73 14.23
C THR A 643 17.05 -9.53 15.28
N TRP A 644 16.78 -10.81 15.04
CA TRP A 644 16.27 -11.70 16.09
C TRP A 644 17.21 -11.74 17.29
N THR A 645 18.52 -11.87 17.06
CA THR A 645 19.53 -11.88 18.14
C THR A 645 19.55 -10.56 18.91
N ALA A 646 19.53 -9.42 18.21
CA ALA A 646 19.54 -8.12 18.84
C ALA A 646 18.28 -7.90 19.72
N ARG A 647 17.10 -8.27 19.20
CA ARG A 647 15.84 -8.10 19.94
C ARG A 647 15.73 -9.08 21.10
N GLU A 648 16.10 -10.33 20.91
CA GLU A 648 16.15 -11.32 21.98
C GLU A 648 17.00 -10.84 23.14
N LYS A 649 18.21 -10.32 22.86
CA LYS A 649 19.10 -9.82 23.90
C LYS A 649 18.40 -8.76 24.77
N LEU A 650 17.71 -7.81 24.14
CA LEU A 650 16.94 -6.78 24.86
C LEU A 650 15.85 -7.39 25.74
N CYS A 651 15.10 -8.37 25.22
CA CYS A 651 14.07 -9.06 25.99
C CYS A 651 14.66 -9.80 27.19
N LEU A 652 15.73 -10.58 26.99
CA LEU A 652 16.35 -11.37 28.05
C LEU A 652 16.98 -10.49 29.14
N ASP A 653 17.64 -9.38 28.76
CA ASP A 653 18.18 -8.40 29.69
C ASP A 653 17.08 -7.80 30.60
N ALA A 654 15.87 -7.61 30.06
CA ALA A 654 14.68 -7.14 30.80
C ALA A 654 13.90 -8.28 31.51
N GLY A 655 14.36 -9.54 31.42
CA GLY A 655 13.66 -10.68 32.01
C GLY A 655 12.35 -11.06 31.30
N MET A 656 12.27 -10.84 29.99
CA MET A 656 11.18 -11.22 29.10
C MET A 656 11.61 -12.33 28.13
N LYS A 657 10.67 -13.17 27.70
CA LYS A 657 10.88 -14.12 26.60
C LYS A 657 10.84 -13.41 25.24
N TYR A 658 11.44 -14.01 24.23
CA TYR A 658 11.36 -13.54 22.83
C TYR A 658 10.89 -14.69 21.94
N LEU A 659 10.01 -14.37 20.98
CA LEU A 659 9.51 -15.31 19.98
C LEU A 659 9.81 -14.74 18.59
N PRO A 660 10.69 -15.38 17.80
CA PRO A 660 11.05 -14.88 16.48
C PRO A 660 9.91 -15.05 15.47
N VAL A 661 9.92 -14.20 14.45
CA VAL A 661 8.95 -14.21 13.36
C VAL A 661 9.68 -14.29 12.02
N VAL A 662 9.16 -15.16 11.15
CA VAL A 662 9.57 -15.27 9.76
C VAL A 662 8.49 -14.63 8.88
N ASP A 663 8.80 -13.46 8.33
CA ASP A 663 7.91 -12.79 7.37
C ASP A 663 7.70 -13.62 6.12
N THR A 664 6.49 -13.54 5.55
CA THR A 664 6.08 -14.24 4.33
C THR A 664 5.97 -13.32 3.12
N GLY A 665 6.40 -12.05 3.22
CA GLY A 665 6.46 -11.10 2.12
C GLY A 665 5.66 -9.83 2.37
N TRP A 666 5.55 -8.96 1.37
CA TRP A 666 4.68 -7.79 1.38
C TRP A 666 4.54 -7.21 -0.04
N ASP A 667 3.30 -7.01 -0.50
CA ASP A 667 2.96 -6.26 -1.70
C ASP A 667 1.57 -5.64 -1.51
N GLY A 668 1.50 -4.59 -0.70
CA GLY A 668 0.25 -3.95 -0.29
C GLY A 668 -0.41 -3.09 -1.38
N ARG A 669 -0.11 -3.34 -2.66
CA ARG A 669 -0.72 -2.61 -3.79
C ARG A 669 -2.25 -2.69 -3.82
N PRO A 670 -2.89 -3.83 -3.47
CA PRO A 670 -4.35 -3.88 -3.39
C PRO A 670 -4.94 -2.84 -2.42
N ARG A 671 -4.33 -2.65 -1.25
CA ARG A 671 -4.81 -1.68 -0.23
C ARG A 671 -4.40 -0.23 -0.51
N HIS A 672 -3.20 -0.03 -1.02
CA HIS A 672 -2.54 1.30 -0.98
C HIS A 672 -2.07 1.80 -2.35
N ALA A 673 -2.47 1.11 -3.43
CA ALA A 673 -1.96 1.36 -4.77
C ALA A 673 -0.42 1.43 -4.75
N LEU A 674 0.18 2.46 -5.34
CA LEU A 674 1.64 2.58 -5.41
C LEU A 674 2.26 3.23 -4.15
N ASN A 675 1.46 3.67 -3.17
CA ASN A 675 1.97 4.23 -1.93
C ASN A 675 2.21 3.15 -0.86
N THR A 676 3.00 2.15 -1.23
CA THR A 676 3.27 0.97 -0.41
C THR A 676 4.67 0.43 -0.64
N ILE A 677 5.07 -0.48 0.24
CA ILE A 677 6.25 -1.31 0.09
C ILE A 677 5.94 -2.45 -0.88
N ILE A 678 6.90 -2.83 -1.71
CA ILE A 678 6.84 -4.03 -2.55
C ILE A 678 8.12 -4.81 -2.30
N ILE A 679 7.97 -6.02 -1.77
CA ILE A 679 9.05 -6.96 -1.52
C ILE A 679 9.06 -7.97 -2.67
N TYR A 680 10.04 -7.85 -3.56
CA TYR A 680 10.14 -8.70 -4.75
C TYR A 680 11.00 -9.94 -4.51
N ASN A 681 11.06 -10.84 -5.51
CA ASN A 681 11.78 -12.11 -5.42
C ASN A 681 11.35 -13.01 -4.24
N ARG A 682 10.08 -12.95 -3.85
CA ARG A 682 9.48 -13.93 -2.95
C ARG A 682 9.21 -15.21 -3.74
N THR A 683 9.89 -16.30 -3.41
CA THR A 683 9.71 -17.65 -3.98
C THR A 683 9.82 -18.71 -2.89
N GLY A 684 9.40 -19.95 -3.15
CA GLY A 684 9.60 -21.06 -2.21
C GLY A 684 11.07 -21.25 -1.82
N GLU A 685 12.01 -21.01 -2.74
CA GLU A 685 13.44 -21.11 -2.48
C GLU A 685 13.95 -20.00 -1.57
N THR A 686 13.60 -18.74 -1.82
CA THR A 686 14.03 -17.61 -0.97
C THR A 686 13.37 -17.67 0.41
N PHE A 687 12.14 -18.17 0.50
CA PHE A 687 11.49 -18.48 1.77
C PHE A 687 12.18 -19.63 2.52
N LYS A 688 12.52 -20.73 1.83
CA LYS A 688 13.26 -21.86 2.42
C LYS A 688 14.60 -21.43 3.02
N LYS A 689 15.36 -20.56 2.33
CA LYS A 689 16.61 -20.00 2.87
C LYS A 689 16.38 -19.32 4.23
N LYS A 690 15.33 -18.51 4.35
CA LYS A 690 14.99 -17.81 5.60
C LYS A 690 14.58 -18.79 6.71
N LEU A 691 13.81 -19.82 6.38
CA LEU A 691 13.42 -20.88 7.33
C LEU A 691 14.65 -21.66 7.85
N VAL A 692 15.63 -21.95 6.98
CA VAL A 692 16.88 -22.60 7.39
C VAL A 692 17.64 -21.76 8.42
N GLU A 693 17.77 -20.44 8.20
CA GLU A 693 18.39 -19.55 9.20
C GLU A 693 17.57 -19.45 10.49
N ALA A 694 16.23 -19.47 10.41
CA ALA A 694 15.36 -19.51 11.58
C ALA A 694 15.58 -20.78 12.41
N LYS A 695 15.61 -21.96 11.77
CA LYS A 695 15.87 -23.24 12.44
C LYS A 695 17.23 -23.23 13.14
N LYS A 696 18.27 -22.83 12.42
CA LYS A 696 19.62 -22.69 12.97
C LYS A 696 19.67 -21.75 14.17
N TRP A 697 18.98 -20.62 14.09
CA TRP A 697 18.90 -19.63 15.18
C TRP A 697 18.21 -20.22 16.42
N LEU A 698 17.10 -20.95 16.24
CA LEU A 698 16.34 -21.63 17.29
C LEU A 698 17.16 -22.74 17.97
N ASP A 699 17.81 -23.60 17.18
CA ASP A 699 18.61 -24.73 17.66
C ASP A 699 19.76 -24.28 18.57
N GLN A 700 20.43 -23.18 18.20
CA GLN A 700 21.51 -22.59 18.99
C GLN A 700 21.06 -22.11 20.38
N ARG A 701 19.76 -21.92 20.58
CA ARG A 701 19.15 -21.40 21.81
C ARG A 701 18.37 -22.45 22.60
N GLY A 702 18.24 -23.66 22.06
CA GLY A 702 17.32 -24.66 22.60
C GLY A 702 15.86 -24.19 22.60
N GLN A 703 15.50 -23.27 21.68
CA GLN A 703 14.12 -22.85 21.47
C GLN A 703 13.50 -23.70 20.37
N ASN A 704 12.20 -23.94 20.47
CA ASN A 704 11.47 -24.77 19.51
C ASN A 704 10.16 -24.13 19.05
N MET A 705 9.94 -22.83 19.30
CA MET A 705 8.73 -22.13 18.90
C MET A 705 9.04 -21.05 17.87
N LEU A 706 8.22 -20.96 16.81
CA LEU A 706 8.39 -20.01 15.70
C LEU A 706 7.03 -19.45 15.27
N LEU A 707 7.01 -18.18 14.88
CA LEU A 707 5.86 -17.58 14.18
C LEU A 707 6.15 -17.29 12.72
N LEU A 708 5.13 -17.47 11.88
CA LEU A 708 5.08 -17.08 10.48
C LEU A 708 4.11 -15.91 10.33
N ALA A 709 4.46 -14.94 9.49
CA ALA A 709 3.66 -13.73 9.34
C ALA A 709 3.39 -13.36 7.89
N PRO A 710 2.13 -13.58 7.41
CA PRO A 710 1.04 -14.38 7.98
C PRO A 710 0.59 -15.51 7.02
N TRP A 711 -0.51 -16.19 7.36
CA TRP A 711 -1.11 -17.29 6.57
C TRP A 711 -1.78 -16.77 5.30
N ASN A 712 -2.64 -15.75 5.42
CA ASN A 712 -3.63 -15.38 4.40
C ASN A 712 -3.90 -13.87 4.25
N GLU A 713 -2.94 -12.96 4.48
CA GLU A 713 -3.14 -11.53 4.20
C GLU A 713 -2.97 -11.20 2.71
N TRP A 714 -3.96 -11.61 1.92
CA TRP A 714 -3.93 -11.51 0.47
C TRP A 714 -3.78 -10.07 -0.04
N THR A 715 -4.46 -9.11 0.58
CA THR A 715 -4.48 -7.70 0.13
C THR A 715 -3.27 -6.89 0.58
N GLU A 716 -2.52 -7.38 1.59
CA GLU A 716 -1.20 -6.87 1.97
C GLU A 716 -0.07 -7.55 1.18
N GLY A 717 -0.40 -8.57 0.39
CA GLY A 717 0.57 -9.35 -0.37
C GLY A 717 1.44 -10.24 0.52
N SER A 718 0.99 -10.58 1.73
CA SER A 718 1.72 -11.39 2.71
C SER A 718 0.92 -12.67 3.01
N TYR A 719 1.33 -13.81 2.44
CA TYR A 719 0.58 -15.06 2.54
C TYR A 719 1.48 -16.27 2.23
N ILE A 720 1.13 -17.41 2.80
CA ILE A 720 1.70 -18.74 2.49
C ILE A 720 0.64 -19.78 2.14
N GLU A 721 -0.64 -19.44 2.31
CA GLU A 721 -1.75 -20.29 1.88
C GLU A 721 -1.62 -20.62 0.37
N PRO A 722 -1.87 -21.87 -0.06
CA PRO A 722 -1.63 -22.27 -1.44
C PRO A 722 -2.44 -21.44 -2.44
N CYS A 723 -1.80 -21.04 -3.54
CA CYS A 723 -2.39 -20.15 -4.55
C CYS A 723 -1.72 -20.30 -5.93
N SER A 724 -2.24 -19.59 -6.93
CA SER A 724 -1.69 -19.56 -8.29
C SER A 724 -0.26 -19.02 -8.39
N ASP A 725 0.19 -18.20 -7.43
CA ASP A 725 1.55 -17.63 -7.46
C ASP A 725 2.63 -18.65 -7.08
N PHE A 726 2.38 -19.47 -6.04
CA PHE A 726 3.41 -20.34 -5.42
C PHE A 726 2.99 -21.80 -5.29
N GLY A 727 1.74 -22.15 -5.59
CA GLY A 727 1.18 -23.45 -5.25
C GLY A 727 1.43 -23.81 -3.78
N PHE A 728 1.97 -25.00 -3.53
CA PHE A 728 2.39 -25.45 -2.20
C PHE A 728 3.86 -25.14 -1.87
N ASP A 729 4.62 -24.43 -2.71
CA ASP A 729 6.07 -24.29 -2.53
C ASP A 729 6.45 -23.69 -1.17
N MET A 730 5.67 -22.71 -0.68
CA MET A 730 5.91 -22.10 0.63
C MET A 730 5.67 -23.08 1.78
N LEU A 731 4.59 -23.87 1.72
CA LEU A 731 4.29 -24.86 2.76
C LEU A 731 5.28 -26.04 2.72
N ARG A 732 5.65 -26.51 1.51
CA ARG A 732 6.70 -27.52 1.33
C ARG A 732 8.04 -27.06 1.90
N ALA A 733 8.39 -25.78 1.77
CA ALA A 733 9.59 -25.24 2.38
C ALA A 733 9.59 -25.35 3.93
N ILE A 734 8.44 -25.17 4.59
CA ILE A 734 8.30 -25.37 6.05
C ILE A 734 8.52 -26.84 6.40
N ARG A 735 7.81 -27.73 5.70
CA ARG A 735 7.90 -29.19 5.88
C ARG A 735 9.33 -29.69 5.71
N ASP A 736 10.02 -29.25 4.65
CA ASP A 736 11.40 -29.63 4.34
C ASP A 736 12.41 -29.23 5.42
N VAL A 737 12.17 -28.12 6.12
CA VAL A 737 13.12 -27.56 7.08
C VAL A 737 12.85 -28.08 8.50
N PHE A 738 11.59 -28.19 8.90
CA PHE A 738 11.21 -28.44 10.29
C PHE A 738 10.68 -29.85 10.57
N CYS A 739 10.30 -30.62 9.54
CA CYS A 739 9.71 -31.94 9.73
C CYS A 739 10.70 -33.08 9.45
N GLN A 740 10.46 -34.23 10.09
CA GLN A 740 11.29 -35.44 9.96
C GLN A 740 10.94 -36.30 8.72
N GLU A 741 9.96 -35.88 7.92
CA GLU A 741 9.40 -36.66 6.81
C GLU A 741 10.01 -36.24 5.47
N THR A 742 10.54 -37.20 4.70
CA THR A 742 11.16 -36.97 3.38
C THR A 742 10.29 -37.45 2.21
N GLY A 743 9.06 -37.87 2.47
CA GLY A 743 8.10 -38.27 1.44
C GLY A 743 7.36 -37.08 0.84
N PRO A 744 6.83 -37.20 -0.40
CA PRO A 744 6.04 -36.13 -1.04
C PRO A 744 4.83 -35.74 -0.19
N SER A 745 4.54 -34.44 -0.11
CA SER A 745 3.36 -33.91 0.56
C SER A 745 2.08 -34.21 -0.21
N ASP A 746 0.98 -34.33 0.53
CA ASP A 746 -0.37 -34.48 -0.01
C ASP A 746 -0.90 -33.11 -0.45
N ASP A 747 -0.43 -32.63 -1.61
CA ASP A 747 -0.81 -31.34 -2.23
C ASP A 747 -2.22 -31.40 -2.87
N THR A 748 -3.15 -32.14 -2.26
CA THR A 748 -4.53 -32.27 -2.72
C THR A 748 -5.29 -30.97 -2.45
N CYS A 749 -5.98 -30.48 -3.48
CA CYS A 749 -6.85 -29.31 -3.42
C CYS A 749 -8.31 -29.69 -3.63
N PRO A 750 -9.28 -28.83 -3.25
CA PRO A 750 -10.70 -29.11 -3.43
C PRO A 750 -11.09 -29.49 -4.88
N PRO A 751 -10.60 -28.80 -5.95
CA PRO A 751 -10.93 -29.16 -7.32
C PRO A 751 -10.42 -30.55 -7.76
N ASP A 752 -9.41 -31.12 -7.09
CA ASP A 752 -8.94 -32.48 -7.37
C ASP A 752 -10.01 -33.51 -6.97
N LEU A 753 -10.80 -33.22 -5.94
CA LEU A 753 -11.85 -34.07 -5.38
C LEU A 753 -13.26 -33.72 -5.89
N GLY A 754 -13.38 -32.72 -6.77
CA GLY A 754 -14.68 -32.20 -7.19
C GLY A 754 -15.41 -31.43 -6.09
N LEU A 755 -14.67 -30.91 -5.10
CA LEU A 755 -15.16 -30.07 -4.01
C LEU A 755 -14.96 -28.59 -4.32
N GLY A 756 -15.67 -27.74 -3.57
CA GLY A 756 -15.70 -26.30 -3.80
C GLY A 756 -16.51 -25.91 -5.07
N PRO A 757 -16.40 -24.65 -5.53
CA PRO A 757 -15.70 -23.54 -4.88
C PRO A 757 -16.33 -23.19 -3.52
N TYR A 758 -15.54 -22.61 -2.62
CA TYR A 758 -16.01 -22.22 -1.28
C TYR A 758 -16.51 -20.77 -1.19
N GLY A 759 -16.59 -20.08 -2.33
CA GLY A 759 -17.19 -18.77 -2.46
C GLY A 759 -17.31 -18.35 -3.93
N GLU A 760 -17.86 -17.15 -4.15
CA GLU A 760 -18.15 -16.63 -5.49
C GLU A 760 -17.00 -15.75 -6.01
N ARG A 761 -16.77 -15.76 -7.32
CA ARG A 761 -15.79 -14.87 -7.94
C ARG A 761 -16.27 -13.41 -7.86
N PRO A 762 -15.48 -12.49 -7.29
CA PRO A 762 -15.80 -11.07 -7.29
C PRO A 762 -15.86 -10.48 -8.70
N PRO A 763 -16.67 -9.43 -8.92
CA PRO A 763 -16.70 -8.72 -10.18
C PRO A 763 -15.36 -8.03 -10.49
N MET A 764 -14.87 -8.21 -11.72
CA MET A 764 -13.65 -7.59 -12.23
C MET A 764 -13.94 -6.33 -13.05
N ASN A 765 -13.28 -5.23 -12.71
CA ASN A 765 -13.35 -3.98 -13.45
C ASN A 765 -12.74 -4.12 -14.85
N SER A 766 -11.69 -4.93 -15.02
CA SER A 766 -11.05 -5.16 -16.32
C SER A 766 -11.93 -5.91 -17.33
N LEU A 767 -13.03 -6.51 -16.86
CA LEU A 767 -14.05 -7.14 -17.71
C LEU A 767 -15.24 -6.22 -18.01
N LYS A 768 -15.39 -5.09 -17.30
CA LYS A 768 -16.51 -4.17 -17.52
C LYS A 768 -16.32 -3.45 -18.85
N PRO A 769 -17.33 -3.45 -19.75
CA PRO A 769 -17.26 -2.61 -20.93
C PRO A 769 -17.19 -1.14 -20.50
N TYR A 770 -16.40 -0.35 -21.22
CA TYR A 770 -16.45 1.09 -21.09
C TYR A 770 -17.34 1.67 -22.18
N SER A 771 -17.88 2.85 -21.92
CA SER A 771 -18.72 3.58 -22.87
C SER A 771 -17.96 4.78 -23.44
N THR A 772 -18.08 4.97 -24.75
CA THR A 772 -17.72 6.22 -25.44
C THR A 772 -18.96 7.11 -25.69
N GLN A 773 -20.11 6.71 -25.13
CA GLN A 773 -21.33 7.50 -25.17
C GLN A 773 -21.09 8.84 -24.48
N MET A 774 -21.51 9.91 -25.13
CA MET A 774 -21.34 11.29 -24.70
C MET A 774 -22.67 12.00 -24.40
N SER A 775 -23.80 11.35 -24.70
CA SER A 775 -25.15 11.91 -24.58
C SER A 775 -26.11 10.86 -24.06
N TRP A 776 -26.92 11.23 -23.09
CA TRP A 776 -27.98 10.41 -22.50
C TRP A 776 -29.26 11.21 -22.49
N ILE A 777 -30.34 10.61 -22.98
CA ILE A 777 -31.69 11.16 -22.95
C ILE A 777 -32.54 10.15 -22.20
N PHE A 778 -33.04 10.54 -21.03
CA PHE A 778 -33.80 9.66 -20.14
C PHE A 778 -35.31 9.78 -20.37
N ALA A 779 -35.79 10.91 -20.88
CA ALA A 779 -37.21 11.10 -21.16
C ALA A 779 -37.69 10.06 -22.17
N GLY A 780 -38.57 9.16 -21.73
CA GLY A 780 -39.10 8.06 -22.56
C GLY A 780 -38.13 6.92 -22.82
N ALA A 781 -36.97 6.87 -22.13
CA ALA A 781 -36.06 5.74 -22.22
C ALA A 781 -36.63 4.51 -21.50
N GLU A 782 -36.24 3.32 -21.96
CA GLU A 782 -36.66 2.05 -21.37
C GLU A 782 -35.88 1.72 -20.09
N ASP A 783 -34.65 2.22 -19.97
CA ASP A 783 -33.75 1.98 -18.84
C ASP A 783 -32.88 3.20 -18.49
N LYS A 784 -32.08 3.03 -17.43
CA LYS A 784 -31.20 4.07 -16.87
C LYS A 784 -29.94 4.35 -17.71
N GLN A 785 -29.74 3.66 -18.83
CA GLN A 785 -28.58 3.77 -19.71
C GLN A 785 -27.23 3.64 -18.95
N GLY A 786 -27.22 2.75 -17.96
CA GLY A 786 -26.07 2.45 -17.08
C GLY A 786 -25.78 3.49 -15.98
N TRP A 787 -26.58 4.55 -15.83
CA TRP A 787 -26.51 5.45 -14.69
C TRP A 787 -27.03 4.77 -13.42
N ARG A 788 -26.33 4.97 -12.31
CA ARG A 788 -26.64 4.31 -11.03
C ARG A 788 -26.42 5.24 -9.85
N PRO A 789 -27.25 5.16 -8.81
CA PRO A 789 -26.97 5.90 -7.59
C PRO A 789 -25.78 5.32 -6.80
N ALA A 790 -25.18 6.11 -5.90
CA ALA A 790 -24.08 5.64 -5.04
C ALA A 790 -24.48 4.50 -4.10
N SER A 791 -25.52 4.66 -3.29
CA SER A 791 -26.18 3.62 -2.47
C SER A 791 -27.41 4.26 -1.83
N TRP A 792 -28.62 3.79 -2.12
CA TRP A 792 -29.83 4.11 -1.34
C TRP A 792 -30.23 2.76 -0.77
N GLY A 793 -30.36 2.66 0.56
CA GLY A 793 -30.38 1.39 1.28
C GLY A 793 -31.35 0.33 0.74
N PRO A 794 -31.14 -0.96 1.07
CA PRO A 794 -31.99 -2.04 0.58
C PRO A 794 -33.41 -1.85 1.12
N GLY A 795 -34.36 -1.50 0.24
CA GLY A 795 -35.79 -1.55 0.53
C GLY A 795 -36.61 -0.25 0.48
N LYS A 796 -36.29 0.73 -0.38
CA LYS A 796 -37.20 1.87 -0.61
C LYS A 796 -37.51 2.10 -2.09
N ASP A 797 -38.78 2.38 -2.38
CA ASP A 797 -39.35 2.76 -3.68
C ASP A 797 -38.80 4.10 -4.25
N ASP A 798 -37.77 4.69 -3.61
CA ASP A 798 -37.15 5.97 -3.93
C ASP A 798 -35.87 5.86 -4.80
N ALA A 799 -35.53 4.66 -5.26
CA ALA A 799 -34.41 4.48 -6.19
C ALA A 799 -34.66 5.24 -7.51
N PRO A 800 -33.62 5.82 -8.16
CA PRO A 800 -33.76 6.45 -9.47
C PRO A 800 -34.52 5.54 -10.42
N ASN A 801 -35.56 6.06 -11.03
CA ASN A 801 -36.39 5.34 -11.99
C ASN A 801 -36.57 6.20 -13.23
N VAL A 802 -36.56 5.56 -14.39
CA VAL A 802 -36.79 6.26 -15.65
C VAL A 802 -38.29 6.39 -15.85
N THR A 803 -38.74 7.62 -16.09
CA THR A 803 -40.13 7.95 -16.37
C THR A 803 -40.23 8.57 -17.77
N LYS A 804 -41.45 8.85 -18.23
CA LYS A 804 -41.68 9.61 -19.47
C LYS A 804 -40.98 10.98 -19.46
N ASP A 805 -40.76 11.55 -18.27
CA ASP A 805 -40.22 12.91 -18.08
C ASP A 805 -38.69 12.91 -17.86
N GLY A 806 -38.11 11.78 -17.43
CA GLY A 806 -36.66 11.63 -17.22
C GLY A 806 -36.30 10.66 -16.08
N LEU A 807 -35.00 10.62 -15.74
CA LEU A 807 -34.49 9.88 -14.58
C LEU A 807 -34.92 10.62 -13.30
N THR A 808 -35.84 10.02 -12.54
CA THR A 808 -36.54 10.65 -11.43
C THR A 808 -36.26 9.95 -10.10
N PHE A 809 -35.99 10.71 -9.03
CA PHE A 809 -35.81 10.20 -7.67
C PHE A 809 -36.10 11.29 -6.62
N VAL A 810 -36.21 10.87 -5.35
CA VAL A 810 -36.34 11.77 -4.20
C VAL A 810 -35.07 11.72 -3.38
N THR A 811 -34.52 12.87 -3.02
CA THR A 811 -33.32 12.98 -2.21
C THR A 811 -33.60 12.67 -0.74
N VAL A 812 -32.71 11.95 -0.05
CA VAL A 812 -32.89 11.55 1.36
C VAL A 812 -31.87 12.19 2.29
N GLY A 813 -30.81 12.78 1.73
CA GLY A 813 -29.75 13.48 2.44
C GLY A 813 -29.22 14.64 1.61
N ASN A 814 -28.16 15.28 2.10
CA ASN A 814 -27.55 16.44 1.45
C ASN A 814 -26.54 16.07 0.34
N ASP A 815 -26.34 14.77 0.10
CA ASP A 815 -25.41 14.25 -0.92
C ASP A 815 -26.11 13.19 -1.82
N PRO A 816 -27.05 13.59 -2.69
CA PRO A 816 -27.81 12.67 -3.52
C PRO A 816 -27.04 12.26 -4.80
N ILE A 817 -26.10 11.34 -4.66
CA ILE A 817 -25.14 10.99 -5.71
C ILE A 817 -25.75 10.12 -6.83
N VAL A 818 -25.52 10.51 -8.09
CA VAL A 818 -25.72 9.67 -9.28
C VAL A 818 -24.43 9.52 -10.08
N TYR A 819 -24.03 8.29 -10.38
CA TYR A 819 -22.84 7.96 -11.15
C TYR A 819 -23.17 7.56 -12.60
N SER A 820 -22.31 7.99 -13.52
CA SER A 820 -22.29 7.52 -14.89
C SER A 820 -21.91 6.03 -14.99
N PRO A 821 -22.13 5.39 -16.16
CA PRO A 821 -21.39 4.20 -16.56
C PRO A 821 -19.87 4.45 -16.50
N THR A 822 -19.06 3.39 -16.62
CA THR A 822 -17.62 3.56 -16.89
C THR A 822 -17.45 4.22 -18.25
N LEU A 823 -16.67 5.30 -18.32
CA LEU A 823 -16.46 6.11 -19.51
C LEU A 823 -15.03 5.95 -20.05
N SER A 824 -14.81 6.38 -21.29
CA SER A 824 -13.48 6.64 -21.86
C SER A 824 -13.56 7.80 -22.85
N LEU A 825 -13.82 9.00 -22.32
CA LEU A 825 -13.99 10.22 -23.11
C LEU A 825 -12.74 11.10 -23.02
N PRO A 826 -12.09 11.47 -24.14
CA PRO A 826 -10.94 12.38 -24.09
C PRO A 826 -11.36 13.78 -23.63
N CYS A 827 -10.78 14.28 -22.55
CA CYS A 827 -11.09 15.61 -22.01
C CYS A 827 -10.85 16.71 -23.04
N ALA A 828 -9.77 16.63 -23.82
CA ALA A 828 -9.42 17.60 -24.87
C ALA A 828 -10.50 17.75 -25.97
N LYS A 829 -11.40 16.78 -26.12
CA LYS A 829 -12.48 16.82 -27.12
C LYS A 829 -13.74 17.54 -26.62
N TYR A 830 -13.93 17.63 -25.31
CA TYR A 830 -15.18 18.13 -24.71
C TYR A 830 -14.88 19.29 -23.76
N ASP A 831 -15.49 20.45 -23.98
CA ASP A 831 -15.20 21.66 -23.20
C ASP A 831 -16.31 22.01 -22.20
N ARG A 832 -17.52 21.49 -22.39
CA ARG A 832 -18.68 21.72 -21.53
C ARG A 832 -19.45 20.43 -21.27
N VAL A 833 -20.21 20.41 -20.18
CA VAL A 833 -21.30 19.45 -19.96
C VAL A 833 -22.62 20.20 -19.81
N GLU A 834 -23.63 19.71 -20.51
CA GLU A 834 -25.01 20.16 -20.45
C GLU A 834 -25.84 19.15 -19.65
N ILE A 835 -26.60 19.63 -18.66
CA ILE A 835 -27.50 18.83 -17.84
C ILE A 835 -28.87 19.51 -17.83
N ALA A 836 -29.88 18.86 -18.41
CA ALA A 836 -31.26 19.31 -18.34
C ALA A 836 -31.97 18.64 -17.17
N MET A 837 -32.40 19.41 -16.17
CA MET A 837 -33.06 18.87 -14.98
C MET A 837 -34.06 19.84 -14.33
N SER A 838 -34.96 19.31 -13.52
CA SER A 838 -35.84 20.07 -12.62
C SER A 838 -35.77 19.54 -11.19
N VAL A 839 -36.08 20.43 -10.23
CA VAL A 839 -36.12 20.12 -8.79
C VAL A 839 -37.44 20.61 -8.19
N SER A 840 -38.11 19.78 -7.40
CA SER A 840 -39.38 20.13 -6.76
C SER A 840 -39.48 19.60 -5.32
N PRO A 841 -40.25 20.23 -4.42
CA PRO A 841 -40.88 21.54 -4.58
C PRO A 841 -39.85 22.67 -4.61
N VAL A 842 -40.30 23.85 -5.08
CA VAL A 842 -39.52 25.09 -5.25
C VAL A 842 -38.49 25.29 -4.13
N ILE A 843 -37.25 25.57 -4.54
CA ILE A 843 -36.14 25.98 -3.68
C ILE A 843 -35.99 27.50 -3.73
N LYS A 844 -35.42 28.12 -2.70
CA LYS A 844 -35.13 29.54 -2.74
C LYS A 844 -33.97 29.78 -3.73
N PRO A 845 -33.98 30.89 -4.51
CA PRO A 845 -32.85 31.24 -5.36
C PRO A 845 -31.52 31.26 -4.58
N GLY A 846 -30.52 30.55 -5.08
CA GLY A 846 -29.19 30.46 -4.46
C GLY A 846 -29.11 29.60 -3.18
N GLU A 847 -30.17 28.87 -2.81
CA GLU A 847 -30.19 28.00 -1.61
C GLU A 847 -29.30 26.76 -1.76
N THR A 848 -29.07 26.31 -2.98
CA THR A 848 -28.38 25.07 -3.30
C THR A 848 -27.78 25.14 -4.70
N HIS A 849 -26.88 24.20 -4.98
CA HIS A 849 -26.19 24.07 -6.26
C HIS A 849 -26.36 22.67 -6.87
N LEU A 850 -26.14 22.59 -8.18
CA LEU A 850 -25.81 21.39 -8.92
C LEU A 850 -24.30 21.26 -8.88
N GLU A 851 -23.78 20.09 -8.52
CA GLU A 851 -22.34 19.80 -8.59
C GLU A 851 -22.07 18.60 -9.49
N VAL A 852 -20.99 18.69 -10.25
CA VAL A 852 -20.46 17.58 -11.04
C VAL A 852 -19.04 17.28 -10.60
N PHE A 853 -18.72 16.00 -10.50
CA PHE A 853 -17.38 15.51 -10.18
C PHE A 853 -16.94 14.51 -11.25
N TRP A 854 -15.64 14.37 -11.47
CA TRP A 854 -15.12 13.40 -12.43
C TRP A 854 -13.88 12.66 -11.93
N ALA A 855 -13.72 11.42 -12.39
CA ALA A 855 -12.46 10.69 -12.39
C ALA A 855 -11.87 10.75 -13.79
N THR A 856 -10.53 10.72 -13.86
CA THR A 856 -9.82 10.57 -15.12
C THR A 856 -9.01 9.28 -15.14
N SER A 857 -8.26 9.07 -16.23
CA SER A 857 -7.22 8.05 -16.34
C SER A 857 -6.10 8.20 -15.31
N PHE A 858 -5.96 9.36 -14.68
CA PHE A 858 -4.85 9.69 -13.79
C PHE A 858 -5.25 9.84 -12.32
N PHE A 859 -6.53 10.10 -12.02
CA PHE A 859 -6.98 10.28 -10.65
C PHE A 859 -8.44 9.86 -10.43
N PRO A 860 -8.79 9.40 -9.21
CA PRO A 860 -10.15 9.03 -8.86
C PRO A 860 -11.04 10.27 -8.67
N ILE A 861 -12.36 10.06 -8.60
CA ILE A 861 -13.33 11.12 -8.24
C ILE A 861 -12.91 11.70 -6.88
N ASN A 862 -12.70 13.01 -6.83
CA ASN A 862 -12.35 13.73 -5.61
C ASN A 862 -12.89 15.17 -5.65
N ALA A 863 -12.94 15.83 -4.50
CA ALA A 863 -13.52 17.17 -4.36
C ALA A 863 -12.71 18.27 -5.05
N LYS A 864 -11.44 18.04 -5.40
CA LYS A 864 -10.66 19.00 -6.17
C LYS A 864 -11.05 19.00 -7.65
N ALA A 865 -11.55 17.88 -8.17
CA ALA A 865 -12.04 17.71 -9.54
C ALA A 865 -13.57 17.80 -9.60
N SER A 866 -14.10 18.99 -9.25
CA SER A 866 -15.54 19.28 -9.30
C SER A 866 -15.83 20.67 -9.85
N MET A 867 -17.05 20.87 -10.34
CA MET A 867 -17.60 22.17 -10.71
C MET A 867 -19.05 22.24 -10.29
N HIS A 868 -19.50 23.43 -9.91
CA HIS A 868 -20.89 23.66 -9.54
C HIS A 868 -21.48 24.90 -10.18
N CYS A 869 -22.81 24.92 -10.26
CA CYS A 869 -23.59 26.11 -10.59
C CYS A 869 -24.83 26.17 -9.69
N LEU A 870 -25.35 27.38 -9.46
CA LEU A 870 -26.58 27.57 -8.70
C LEU A 870 -27.78 27.01 -9.48
N ILE A 871 -28.73 26.43 -8.76
CA ILE A 871 -29.99 25.92 -9.32
C ILE A 871 -31.02 27.06 -9.30
N GLU A 872 -31.84 27.14 -10.35
CA GLU A 872 -32.93 28.11 -10.42
C GLU A 872 -33.98 27.89 -9.33
N GLY A 873 -34.53 29.00 -8.83
CA GLY A 873 -35.45 29.03 -7.69
C GLY A 873 -36.91 28.70 -8.04
N ASP A 874 -37.14 27.76 -8.96
CA ASP A 874 -38.48 27.32 -9.38
C ASP A 874 -38.56 25.79 -9.48
N SER A 875 -39.58 25.24 -10.13
CA SER A 875 -39.71 23.79 -10.39
C SER A 875 -39.82 23.46 -11.88
N GLU A 876 -39.42 24.40 -12.73
CA GLU A 876 -39.39 24.22 -14.17
C GLU A 876 -38.15 23.41 -14.60
N MET A 877 -38.17 22.93 -15.84
CA MET A 877 -37.04 22.22 -16.43
C MET A 877 -36.03 23.24 -16.95
N HIS A 878 -34.83 23.22 -16.39
CA HIS A 878 -33.73 24.11 -16.77
C HIS A 878 -32.57 23.32 -17.36
N THR A 879 -31.81 23.98 -18.23
CA THR A 879 -30.58 23.44 -18.81
C THR A 879 -29.38 24.15 -18.19
N TYR A 880 -28.57 23.40 -17.46
CA TYR A 880 -27.34 23.86 -16.82
C TYR A 880 -26.15 23.49 -17.68
N VAL A 881 -25.23 24.43 -17.92
CA VAL A 881 -24.04 24.22 -18.73
C VAL A 881 -22.81 24.58 -17.90
N LEU A 882 -21.92 23.61 -17.66
CA LEU A 882 -20.70 23.81 -16.88
C LEU A 882 -19.46 23.77 -17.79
N PRO A 883 -18.56 24.79 -17.76
CA PRO A 883 -17.38 24.87 -18.62
C PRO A 883 -16.20 24.06 -18.07
N LEU A 884 -16.25 22.74 -18.29
CA LEU A 884 -15.27 21.79 -17.78
C LEU A 884 -13.83 22.09 -18.18
N SER A 885 -13.57 22.56 -19.40
CA SER A 885 -12.21 22.85 -19.87
C SER A 885 -11.54 24.04 -19.18
N GLU A 886 -12.30 24.90 -18.49
CA GLU A 886 -11.75 25.97 -17.66
C GLU A 886 -11.18 25.42 -16.35
N HIS A 887 -11.55 24.18 -15.98
CA HIS A 887 -11.06 23.54 -14.79
C HIS A 887 -9.70 22.89 -15.04
N PRO A 888 -8.66 23.18 -14.23
CA PRO A 888 -7.30 22.70 -14.48
C PRO A 888 -7.12 21.19 -14.26
N HIS A 889 -8.15 20.49 -13.75
CA HIS A 889 -8.18 19.03 -13.63
C HIS A 889 -8.95 18.35 -14.76
N TRP A 890 -9.40 19.09 -15.77
CA TRP A 890 -10.03 18.51 -16.95
C TRP A 890 -8.97 18.07 -17.96
N ALA A 891 -8.25 16.99 -17.65
CA ALA A 891 -7.13 16.48 -18.43
C ALA A 891 -7.15 14.95 -18.57
N GLY A 892 -6.53 14.42 -19.62
CA GLY A 892 -6.52 12.98 -19.93
C GLY A 892 -7.88 12.49 -20.43
N ARG A 893 -8.39 11.38 -19.89
CA ARG A 893 -9.71 10.84 -20.23
C ARG A 893 -10.60 10.69 -19.04
N VAL A 894 -11.86 11.08 -19.17
CA VAL A 894 -12.89 10.82 -18.16
C VAL A 894 -13.17 9.32 -18.10
N THR A 895 -13.01 8.75 -16.92
CA THR A 895 -13.30 7.33 -16.63
C THR A 895 -14.62 7.16 -15.89
N ARG A 896 -15.08 8.19 -15.18
CA ARG A 896 -16.37 8.21 -14.49
C ARG A 896 -16.81 9.65 -14.21
N PHE A 897 -18.12 9.87 -14.23
CA PHE A 897 -18.75 11.12 -13.84
C PHE A 897 -19.68 10.87 -12.64
N ARG A 898 -19.77 11.85 -11.74
CA ARG A 898 -20.71 11.91 -10.61
C ARG A 898 -21.48 13.22 -10.70
N ILE A 899 -22.79 13.13 -10.50
CA ILE A 899 -23.68 14.27 -10.46
C ILE A 899 -24.36 14.28 -9.10
N ASP A 900 -24.23 15.42 -8.42
CA ASP A 900 -24.95 15.75 -7.21
C ASP A 900 -25.96 16.83 -7.61
N PRO A 901 -27.19 16.44 -7.96
CA PRO A 901 -28.16 17.31 -8.61
C PRO A 901 -28.73 18.39 -7.69
N VAL A 902 -28.60 18.24 -6.36
CA VAL A 902 -29.07 19.20 -5.36
C VAL A 902 -28.47 18.84 -3.99
N ALA A 903 -28.06 19.81 -3.18
CA ALA A 903 -27.48 19.56 -1.85
C ALA A 903 -28.52 19.61 -0.71
N LEU A 904 -29.74 19.10 -0.94
CA LEU A 904 -30.86 19.16 0.00
C LEU A 904 -31.63 17.83 0.05
N PRO A 905 -32.17 17.43 1.23
CA PRO A 905 -33.02 16.26 1.36
C PRO A 905 -34.49 16.59 1.02
N GLY A 906 -35.27 15.57 0.72
CA GLY A 906 -36.72 15.67 0.45
C GLY A 906 -37.07 16.35 -0.88
N LYS A 907 -36.11 16.45 -1.82
CA LYS A 907 -36.32 17.06 -3.14
C LYS A 907 -36.53 15.99 -4.19
N ARG A 908 -37.56 16.15 -5.01
CA ARG A 908 -37.75 15.34 -6.21
C ARG A 908 -36.94 15.96 -7.34
N VAL A 909 -35.98 15.19 -7.85
CA VAL A 909 -35.13 15.55 -8.99
C VAL A 909 -35.60 14.77 -10.20
N THR A 910 -35.71 15.44 -11.35
CA THR A 910 -35.92 14.80 -12.66
C THR A 910 -34.82 15.26 -13.60
N ILE A 911 -33.95 14.34 -14.02
CA ILE A 911 -32.91 14.60 -15.03
C ILE A 911 -33.42 14.13 -16.38
N LYS A 912 -33.59 15.06 -17.32
CA LYS A 912 -34.08 14.79 -18.68
C LYS A 912 -32.96 14.30 -19.59
N SER A 913 -31.81 14.97 -19.57
CA SER A 913 -30.66 14.62 -20.41
C SER A 913 -29.34 15.11 -19.84
N ILE A 914 -28.25 14.44 -20.25
CA ILE A 914 -26.86 14.80 -19.95
C ILE A 914 -26.06 14.71 -21.25
N ARG A 915 -25.27 15.73 -21.60
CA ARG A 915 -24.48 15.76 -22.84
C ARG A 915 -23.12 16.41 -22.62
N PHE A 916 -22.06 15.75 -23.05
CA PHE A 916 -20.75 16.39 -23.23
C PHE A 916 -20.74 17.11 -24.57
N LEU A 917 -20.32 18.38 -24.57
CA LEU A 917 -20.31 19.24 -25.76
C LEU A 917 -18.87 19.46 -26.24
N THR A 918 -18.70 19.55 -27.55
CA THR A 918 -17.43 19.88 -28.21
C THR A 918 -17.28 21.39 -28.40
N PRO A 919 -16.04 21.89 -28.63
CA PRO A 919 -15.83 23.29 -28.92
C PRO A 919 -16.64 23.77 -30.13
N GLY A 920 -17.54 24.73 -29.91
CA GLY A 920 -18.40 25.33 -30.95
C GLY A 920 -19.81 24.75 -31.08
N GLU A 921 -20.15 23.69 -30.34
CA GLU A 921 -21.54 23.30 -30.02
C GLU A 921 -22.11 24.16 -28.91
#